data_AF-A0A1V2L9I5-F1
#
_entry.id   AF-A0A1V2L9I5-F1
#
_cell.length_a   1.000
_cell.length_b   1.000
_cell.length_c   1.000
_cell.angle_alpha   90.00
_cell.angle_beta   90.00
_cell.angle_gamma   90.00
#
_symmetry.space_group_name_H-M   'P 1'
#
loop_
_entity.id
_entity.type
_entity.pdbx_description
1 polymer ?
#
loop_
_entity_poly.entity_id
_entity_poly.type
_entity_poly.pdbx_seq_one_letter_code
_entity_poly.pdbx_strand_id
1 'polypeptide(L)'
;MSLNFNGQLKKRTVNIGGGFRQNRSNLLQQTQRERERREKERQREKAYTTIQRAVRRKRELHSFHETISLSWNEDSVNSGKYRLPTLIFWFNTFYADIYRSNPNSLPQITLLHSLVNGNCELPYTSKVGLLTTISETIPRLDIHSDDDIFAFNLLLDIALTIHTPPEQIKRANVPLIPAISKIAQRLTENADYSCSDDIIEVVNTYAEVEPLAYLSFLSSSWLIGYPSFKVNFAAIRKGFNNGMKLPSDTDIKINMLTGIIDETKNYADKDFIAVVAHLASSIDRALLTRKEEQSLDYDSTEYIGNQMLVSDHVNESIKKLYSREFTTAVPSIVEDTRLFSLLAGSLITIRPNLKSTFIISVLPAVFGPLLDSLLGHDMFKMFSDYDENALVGISADFLKDVFIDHHDFIRYELYLFLELLQYRLLVSNDFDIFGQYGFTKEKFTLLSIFLKKFVFNLIWNSKKITQCFAANSSQITFSPKKFEQLFKLSITVLSQVYLKDTRLKVMPANAWLLNSQRLELNHLIDTIADYDEKKNEAAYDSDDEGDSYINSLPQETQAKLQIYLKTPFFISFHKRVEIFQALIDRDRSHLGLNNSASLFGMDFMQRRHIAEIRREHLLNDAYESFGKMGGTFKNQLAIRFINKHGTEDGVDGGGLTKEFLTGVVKEGFNGLFIENYNHELYPDPEIGIKYQYRVDSAEQLLKLNHTNFMGKVIGKCLYDRVLVDACFAPFFLTKLNRDFRNSFDDLNSLDPDLYANLVKLLSMSEEELAALALTFSVDERVGNKSITINLIPNGSMVPVTTSNRLKFIHEMSDYKLNKVINTQSNSFLTGLYEIVSKDWLAMFNPYELQILISGETDINITDLKTHTVYGGFSEQDKTITDFWEVVEEMTNEEKSLLVKFATSVPRAPLLGFKALNPQFGITNAGGLKEHSDSLPTASTCVNLLKLPNYQNKEKLRQKLLYAIKAEAGFDLN
;
A
#
# COMPACT_ATOMS: atom_id res chain seq x y z
N MET A 1 10.68 49.77 -14.21
CA MET A 1 11.00 51.06 -13.57
C MET A 1 11.48 50.77 -12.16
N SER A 2 12.78 50.84 -11.92
CA SER A 2 13.42 50.37 -10.68
C SER A 2 14.31 51.47 -10.11
N LEU A 3 13.98 51.93 -8.91
CA LEU A 3 14.81 52.81 -8.07
C LEU A 3 14.98 52.08 -6.72
N ASN A 4 16.15 51.58 -6.36
CA ASN A 4 17.41 52.20 -5.94
C ASN A 4 17.49 52.64 -4.47
N PHE A 5 18.53 52.07 -3.85
CA PHE A 5 19.20 52.39 -2.60
C PHE A 5 19.87 53.78 -2.60
N ASN A 6 19.96 54.40 -1.41
CA ASN A 6 21.19 54.89 -0.76
C ASN A 6 20.98 56.18 0.07
N GLY A 7 21.70 56.26 1.20
CA GLY A 7 22.51 57.45 1.49
C GLY A 7 22.04 58.44 2.55
N GLN A 8 22.52 58.22 3.79
CA GLN A 8 23.33 59.16 4.58
C GLN A 8 22.87 60.59 4.98
N LEU A 9 23.10 60.85 6.29
CA LEU A 9 23.74 62.03 6.94
C LEU A 9 22.91 63.22 7.49
N LYS A 10 22.94 63.28 8.83
CA LYS A 10 23.25 64.39 9.78
C LYS A 10 22.50 65.74 9.73
N LYS A 11 21.92 66.03 10.91
CA LYS A 11 21.88 67.30 11.68
C LYS A 11 21.16 68.51 11.09
N ARG A 12 20.15 69.01 11.83
CA ARG A 12 20.26 70.26 12.61
C ARG A 12 19.04 70.50 13.53
N THR A 13 19.34 70.88 14.76
CA THR A 13 18.55 71.69 15.71
C THR A 13 18.26 73.09 15.09
N VAL A 14 17.19 73.84 15.38
CA VAL A 14 16.84 74.55 16.64
C VAL A 14 15.49 75.29 16.46
N ASN A 15 14.64 75.29 17.51
CA ASN A 15 13.55 76.21 17.97
C ASN A 15 12.52 76.80 16.96
N ILE A 16 11.27 77.17 17.31
CA ILE A 16 10.78 78.02 18.42
C ILE A 16 9.27 77.77 18.64
N GLY A 17 8.87 77.65 19.92
CA GLY A 17 7.71 78.29 20.56
C GLY A 17 6.27 78.06 20.07
N GLY A 18 5.36 77.73 21.00
CA GLY A 18 3.93 78.01 20.84
C GLY A 18 2.97 77.18 21.70
N GLY A 19 2.74 77.60 22.94
CA GLY A 19 1.43 77.65 23.61
C GLY A 19 0.48 76.43 23.68
N PHE A 20 0.18 76.06 24.94
CA PHE A 20 -1.13 75.65 25.49
C PHE A 20 -1.58 74.17 25.50
N ARG A 21 -2.10 73.83 26.70
CA ARG A 21 -2.95 72.72 27.16
C ARG A 21 -2.26 71.45 27.71
N GLN A 22 -2.35 71.38 29.05
CA GLN A 22 -2.54 70.22 29.93
C GLN A 22 -2.37 68.82 29.32
N ASN A 23 -1.46 68.03 29.90
CA ASN A 23 -1.60 66.58 29.95
C ASN A 23 -0.94 66.02 31.21
N ARG A 24 -1.76 65.42 32.10
CA ARG A 24 -1.36 64.67 33.31
C ARG A 24 -0.45 63.45 33.02
N SER A 25 -0.18 63.14 31.75
CA SER A 25 0.70 62.05 31.32
C SER A 25 2.21 62.34 31.50
N ASN A 26 2.62 63.60 31.59
CA ASN A 26 4.05 63.95 31.61
C ASN A 26 4.72 63.82 32.99
N LEU A 27 3.97 63.93 34.09
CA LEU A 27 4.51 63.73 35.44
C LEU A 27 4.76 62.23 35.72
N LEU A 28 3.85 61.37 35.26
CA LEU A 28 4.00 59.91 35.35
C LEU A 28 5.21 59.42 34.55
N GLN A 29 5.39 59.88 33.31
CA GLN A 29 6.56 59.50 32.51
C GLN A 29 7.89 60.05 33.05
N GLN A 30 7.91 61.24 33.64
CA GLN A 30 9.10 61.74 34.35
C GLN A 30 9.43 60.88 35.57
N THR A 31 8.42 60.54 36.37
CA THR A 31 8.59 59.69 37.55
C THR A 31 9.04 58.27 37.15
N GLN A 32 8.54 57.74 36.03
CA GLN A 32 8.90 56.42 35.50
C GLN A 32 10.34 56.40 34.99
N ARG A 33 10.77 57.42 34.22
CA ARG A 33 12.16 57.55 33.76
C ARG A 33 13.14 57.78 34.90
N GLU A 34 12.74 58.50 35.94
CA GLU A 34 13.58 58.70 37.12
C GLU A 34 13.67 57.42 37.98
N ARG A 35 12.58 56.64 38.06
CA ARG A 35 12.59 55.29 38.66
C ARG A 35 13.47 54.33 37.87
N GLU A 36 13.34 54.28 36.54
CA GLU A 36 14.18 53.45 35.67
C GLU A 36 15.65 53.86 35.73
N ARG A 37 15.96 55.15 35.84
CA ARG A 37 17.33 55.64 36.00
C ARG A 37 17.92 55.22 37.35
N ARG A 38 17.16 55.40 38.44
CA ARG A 38 17.55 54.94 39.79
C ARG A 38 17.63 53.41 39.86
N GLU A 39 16.80 52.69 39.12
CA GLU A 39 16.80 51.23 39.06
C GLU A 39 17.97 50.71 38.23
N LYS A 40 18.32 51.37 37.11
CA LYS A 40 19.56 51.10 36.36
C LYS A 40 20.81 51.44 37.17
N GLU A 41 20.81 52.53 37.93
CA GLU A 41 21.90 52.85 38.87
C GLU A 41 21.98 51.82 40.00
N ARG A 42 20.86 51.40 40.60
CA ARG A 42 20.83 50.31 41.59
C ARG A 42 21.24 48.98 40.98
N GLN A 43 20.90 48.69 39.73
CA GLN A 43 21.35 47.48 39.03
C GLN A 43 22.83 47.55 38.71
N ARG A 44 23.36 48.73 38.34
CA ARG A 44 24.80 48.94 38.18
C ARG A 44 25.54 48.84 39.51
N GLU A 45 25.05 49.43 40.59
CA GLU A 45 25.62 49.28 41.93
C GLU A 45 25.50 47.84 42.45
N LYS A 46 24.38 47.16 42.21
CA LYS A 46 24.25 45.72 42.48
C LYS A 46 25.22 44.91 41.64
N ALA A 47 25.41 45.25 40.36
CA ALA A 47 26.39 44.60 39.51
C ALA A 47 27.82 44.87 40.00
N TYR A 48 28.16 46.10 40.38
CA TYR A 48 29.46 46.46 40.95
C TYR A 48 29.71 45.76 42.29
N THR A 49 28.72 45.69 43.18
CA THR A 49 28.84 44.96 44.45
C THR A 49 28.85 43.45 44.25
N THR A 50 28.16 42.94 43.24
CA THR A 50 28.20 41.52 42.87
C THR A 50 29.56 41.16 42.26
N ILE A 51 30.09 42.01 41.38
CA ILE A 51 31.44 41.87 40.80
C ILE A 51 32.50 42.01 41.90
N GLN A 52 32.39 43.00 42.78
CA GLN A 52 33.31 43.17 43.91
C GLN A 52 33.21 42.00 44.90
N ARG A 53 32.01 41.49 45.20
CA ARG A 53 31.85 40.27 46.01
C ARG A 53 32.46 39.08 45.31
N ALA A 54 32.22 38.90 44.01
CA ALA A 54 32.80 37.80 43.25
C ALA A 54 34.34 37.89 43.20
N VAL A 55 34.90 39.09 43.04
CA VAL A 55 36.36 39.32 43.03
C VAL A 55 36.97 39.16 44.42
N ARG A 56 36.30 39.62 45.49
CA ARG A 56 36.74 39.41 46.88
C ARG A 56 36.65 37.94 47.27
N ARG A 57 35.54 37.28 46.95
CA ARG A 57 35.35 35.83 47.11
C ARG A 57 36.43 35.05 46.37
N LYS A 58 36.73 35.44 45.12
CA LYS A 58 37.84 34.85 44.33
C LYS A 58 39.19 35.04 45.01
N ARG A 59 39.49 36.22 45.58
CA ARG A 59 40.74 36.48 46.33
C ARG A 59 40.80 35.73 47.66
N GLU A 60 39.70 35.65 48.40
CA GLU A 60 39.60 34.87 49.63
C GLU A 60 39.78 33.37 49.34
N LEU A 61 39.12 32.85 48.31
CA LEU A 61 39.31 31.47 47.85
C LEU A 61 40.74 31.22 47.35
N HIS A 62 41.37 32.19 46.70
CA HIS A 62 42.78 32.08 46.28
C HIS A 62 43.76 32.08 47.47
N SER A 63 43.50 32.89 48.49
CA SER A 63 44.27 32.86 49.75
C SER A 63 44.04 31.55 50.51
N PHE A 64 42.81 31.06 50.53
CA PHE A 64 42.46 29.76 51.10
C PHE A 64 43.10 28.61 50.32
N HIS A 65 43.19 28.73 48.99
CA HIS A 65 43.92 27.82 48.10
C HIS A 65 45.41 27.78 48.41
N GLU A 66 46.09 28.92 48.55
CA GLU A 66 47.52 28.92 48.94
C GLU A 66 47.72 28.25 50.30
N THR A 67 46.81 28.47 51.24
CA THR A 67 46.87 27.87 52.59
C THR A 67 46.63 26.36 52.55
N ILE A 68 45.67 25.89 51.73
CA ILE A 68 45.37 24.45 51.56
C ILE A 68 46.45 23.75 50.74
N SER A 69 46.90 24.34 49.63
CA SER A 69 47.96 23.80 48.78
C SER A 69 49.29 23.65 49.51
N LEU A 70 49.59 24.52 50.49
CA LEU A 70 50.76 24.41 51.35
C LEU A 70 50.60 23.39 52.51
N SER A 71 49.36 22.97 52.83
CA SER A 71 49.06 22.01 53.90
C SER A 71 48.74 20.59 53.40
N TRP A 72 48.51 20.43 52.09
CA TRP A 72 48.44 19.15 51.37
C TRP A 72 49.85 18.66 50.98
N ASN A 73 50.63 18.20 51.97
CA ASN A 73 51.76 17.30 51.77
C ASN A 73 51.34 15.89 52.21
N GLU A 74 51.87 14.84 51.56
CA GLU A 74 51.55 13.42 51.82
C GLU A 74 51.52 13.02 53.32
N ASP A 75 52.31 13.72 54.14
CA ASP A 75 52.42 13.50 55.59
C ASP A 75 51.18 13.91 56.42
N SER A 76 50.35 14.86 55.97
CA SER A 76 49.23 15.37 56.78
C SER A 76 47.95 14.51 56.71
N VAL A 77 47.87 13.65 55.69
CA VAL A 77 46.79 12.67 55.50
C VAL A 77 47.08 11.37 56.26
N ASN A 78 48.33 10.89 56.20
CA ASN A 78 48.78 9.70 56.93
C ASN A 78 48.79 9.88 58.47
N SER A 79 48.76 11.13 58.97
CA SER A 79 48.72 11.42 60.40
C SER A 79 47.30 11.45 61.02
N GLY A 80 46.24 11.15 60.26
CA GLY A 80 44.85 11.12 60.76
C GLY A 80 44.27 12.48 61.16
N LYS A 81 44.87 13.60 60.70
CA LYS A 81 44.55 14.96 61.18
C LYS A 81 43.21 15.51 60.69
N TYR A 82 42.67 15.00 59.59
CA TYR A 82 41.41 15.43 58.98
C TYR A 82 40.50 14.21 58.69
N ARG A 83 39.19 14.34 58.93
CA ARG A 83 38.22 13.28 58.59
C ARG A 83 37.97 13.27 57.08
N LEU A 84 37.83 12.09 56.49
CA LEU A 84 37.58 11.86 55.06
C LEU A 84 36.44 12.74 54.47
N PRO A 85 35.28 12.97 55.14
CA PRO A 85 34.24 13.87 54.63
C PRO A 85 34.67 15.34 54.52
N THR A 86 35.59 15.79 55.38
CA THR A 86 36.12 17.16 55.37
C THR A 86 37.08 17.37 54.20
N LEU A 87 37.92 16.37 53.91
CA LEU A 87 38.82 16.39 52.74
C LEU A 87 38.02 16.37 51.43
N ILE A 88 36.96 15.57 51.36
CA ILE A 88 36.04 15.53 50.20
C ILE A 88 35.30 16.86 50.02
N PHE A 89 34.82 17.47 51.11
CA PHE A 89 34.19 18.79 51.04
C PHE A 89 35.17 19.85 50.50
N TRP A 90 36.43 19.82 50.95
CA TRP A 90 37.46 20.71 50.44
C TRP A 90 37.79 20.43 48.97
N PHE A 91 37.88 19.17 48.55
CA PHE A 91 38.07 18.80 47.15
C PHE A 91 36.93 19.36 46.27
N ASN A 92 35.67 19.13 46.65
CA ASN A 92 34.50 19.64 45.91
C ASN A 92 34.48 21.17 45.82
N THR A 93 34.91 21.84 46.90
CA THR A 93 34.98 23.32 46.96
C THR A 93 36.17 23.86 46.15
N PHE A 94 37.30 23.17 46.16
CA PHE A 94 38.53 23.51 45.46
C PHE A 94 38.34 23.40 43.94
N TYR A 95 37.76 22.28 43.48
CA TYR A 95 37.57 22.02 42.05
C TYR A 95 36.48 22.88 41.40
N ALA A 96 35.40 23.18 42.13
CA ALA A 96 34.32 24.02 41.61
C ALA A 96 34.77 25.46 41.25
N ASP A 97 35.77 26.01 41.97
CA ASP A 97 36.15 27.43 41.86
C ASP A 97 37.50 27.69 41.15
N ILE A 98 38.47 26.75 41.12
CA ILE A 98 39.88 27.08 40.83
C ILE A 98 40.44 26.48 39.54
N TYR A 99 39.85 25.40 39.02
CA TYR A 99 40.34 24.74 37.80
C TYR A 99 40.23 25.57 36.51
N ARG A 100 39.69 26.79 36.58
CA ARG A 100 39.74 27.76 35.48
C ARG A 100 41.15 28.31 35.19
N SER A 101 42.19 27.95 35.96
CA SER A 101 43.44 28.73 35.93
C SER A 101 44.77 28.00 36.17
N ASN A 102 44.83 26.68 36.46
CA ASN A 102 46.08 26.06 36.91
C ASN A 102 46.32 24.63 36.37
N PRO A 103 47.46 24.34 35.70
CA PRO A 103 47.75 23.03 35.08
C PRO A 103 48.33 21.94 36.03
N ASN A 104 48.57 22.20 37.32
CA ASN A 104 49.20 21.22 38.25
C ASN A 104 48.23 20.64 39.29
N SER A 105 47.21 19.91 38.85
CA SER A 105 46.18 19.29 39.72
C SER A 105 46.35 17.78 39.95
N LEU A 106 47.24 17.13 39.19
CA LEU A 106 47.44 15.69 39.23
C LEU A 106 47.80 15.12 40.61
N PRO A 107 48.66 15.78 41.43
CA PRO A 107 48.95 15.31 42.79
C PRO A 107 47.70 15.24 43.69
N GLN A 108 46.73 16.11 43.43
CA GLN A 108 45.50 16.22 44.23
C GLN A 108 44.49 15.15 43.86
N ILE A 109 44.39 14.81 42.57
CA ILE A 109 43.59 13.68 42.10
C ILE A 109 44.19 12.37 42.61
N THR A 110 45.52 12.24 42.56
CA THR A 110 46.26 11.05 43.06
C THR A 110 46.03 10.86 44.56
N LEU A 111 46.09 11.95 45.34
CA LEU A 111 45.80 11.91 46.77
C LEU A 111 44.34 11.52 47.04
N LEU A 112 43.38 12.09 46.32
CA LEU A 112 41.96 11.75 46.47
C LEU A 112 41.70 10.27 46.15
N HIS A 113 42.29 9.77 45.07
CA HIS A 113 42.21 8.37 44.66
C HIS A 113 42.71 7.43 45.75
N SER A 114 43.90 7.69 46.30
CA SER A 114 44.46 6.89 47.41
C SER A 114 43.56 6.88 48.65
N LEU A 115 42.89 8.00 48.92
CA LEU A 115 41.99 8.18 50.07
C LEU A 115 40.66 7.45 49.91
N VAL A 116 40.09 7.47 48.71
CA VAL A 116 38.83 6.79 48.38
C VAL A 116 39.04 5.28 48.31
N ASN A 117 40.13 4.82 47.68
CA ASN A 117 40.45 3.38 47.62
C ASN A 117 40.89 2.80 48.97
N GLY A 118 41.38 3.63 49.89
CA GLY A 118 41.74 3.23 51.25
C GLY A 118 40.60 3.16 52.28
N ASN A 119 39.38 3.65 51.98
CA ASN A 119 38.28 3.75 52.96
C ASN A 119 36.88 3.49 52.35
N CYS A 120 36.23 2.38 52.73
CA CYS A 120 35.02 1.89 52.05
C CYS A 120 33.66 2.52 52.43
N GLU A 121 33.55 3.43 53.42
CA GLU A 121 32.23 3.96 53.84
C GLU A 121 32.14 5.50 53.81
N LEU A 122 31.85 6.02 52.62
CA LEU A 122 31.54 7.44 52.41
C LEU A 122 30.05 7.75 52.63
N PRO A 123 29.69 8.85 53.33
CA PRO A 123 28.31 9.33 53.39
C PRO A 123 27.74 9.61 52.00
N TYR A 124 26.44 9.37 51.82
CA TYR A 124 25.74 9.59 50.53
C TYR A 124 25.97 11.00 49.95
N THR A 125 25.92 12.05 50.78
CA THR A 125 26.15 13.44 50.34
C THR A 125 27.57 13.67 49.82
N SER A 126 28.56 12.98 50.40
CA SER A 126 29.95 13.03 49.96
C SER A 126 30.14 12.27 48.64
N LYS A 127 29.50 11.10 48.49
CA LYS A 127 29.50 10.32 47.24
C LYS A 127 28.91 11.13 46.08
N VAL A 128 27.74 11.73 46.28
CA VAL A 128 27.10 12.61 45.26
C VAL A 128 27.97 13.80 44.92
N GLY A 129 28.50 14.49 45.93
CA GLY A 129 29.35 15.66 45.69
C GLY A 129 30.60 15.32 44.87
N LEU A 130 31.25 14.19 45.15
CA LEU A 130 32.38 13.69 44.37
C LEU A 130 31.98 13.40 42.92
N LEU A 131 30.88 12.69 42.70
CA LEU A 131 30.40 12.41 41.36
C LEU A 131 30.05 13.68 40.59
N THR A 132 29.45 14.68 41.25
CA THR A 132 29.21 16.00 40.65
C THR A 132 30.52 16.66 40.24
N THR A 133 31.50 16.70 41.14
CA THR A 133 32.82 17.28 40.85
C THR A 133 33.53 16.55 39.71
N ILE A 134 33.48 15.22 39.68
CA ILE A 134 34.04 14.40 38.59
C ILE A 134 33.35 14.77 37.27
N SER A 135 32.01 14.81 37.23
CA SER A 135 31.24 15.15 36.04
C SER A 135 31.51 16.56 35.49
N GLU A 136 31.88 17.52 36.35
CA GLU A 136 32.25 18.88 35.93
C GLU A 136 33.71 19.01 35.50
N THR A 137 34.57 18.13 36.01
CA THR A 137 36.02 18.15 35.80
C THR A 137 36.40 17.44 34.51
N ILE A 138 35.88 16.23 34.29
CA ILE A 138 36.18 15.41 33.10
C ILE A 138 36.01 16.22 31.80
N PRO A 139 34.90 16.92 31.50
CA PRO A 139 34.72 17.59 30.21
C PRO A 139 35.72 18.73 29.91
N ARG A 140 36.46 19.16 30.94
CA ARG A 140 37.43 20.27 30.93
C ARG A 140 38.88 19.79 30.86
N LEU A 141 39.15 18.49 31.00
CA LEU A 141 40.48 17.94 30.70
C LEU A 141 40.69 18.00 29.18
N ASP A 142 41.80 18.60 28.76
CA ASP A 142 42.18 18.65 27.36
C ASP A 142 43.28 17.62 27.15
N ILE A 143 43.02 16.60 26.34
CA ILE A 143 43.90 15.43 26.21
C ILE A 143 45.07 15.80 25.31
N HIS A 144 46.07 16.44 25.89
CA HIS A 144 47.29 16.84 25.19
C HIS A 144 48.56 16.27 25.84
N SER A 145 48.48 15.72 27.05
CA SER A 145 49.63 15.13 27.78
C SER A 145 49.30 13.79 28.47
N ASP A 146 50.34 12.97 28.74
CA ASP A 146 50.22 11.72 29.49
C ASP A 146 49.69 11.94 30.92
N ASP A 147 49.99 13.11 31.51
CA ASP A 147 49.48 13.53 32.82
C ASP A 147 47.96 13.72 32.81
N ASP A 148 47.38 14.20 31.70
CA ASP A 148 45.93 14.36 31.55
C ASP A 148 45.22 13.00 31.44
N ILE A 149 45.84 12.04 30.75
CA ILE A 149 45.34 10.65 30.63
C ILE A 149 45.38 9.98 32.01
N PHE A 150 46.49 10.14 32.74
CA PHE A 150 46.63 9.60 34.09
C PHE A 150 45.63 10.23 35.07
N ALA A 151 45.41 11.54 35.00
CA ALA A 151 44.38 12.26 35.77
C ALA A 151 42.97 11.73 35.47
N PHE A 152 42.65 11.49 34.19
CA PHE A 152 41.38 10.92 33.79
C PHE A 152 41.16 9.52 34.38
N ASN A 153 42.17 8.65 34.32
CA ASN A 153 42.08 7.28 34.84
C ASN A 153 41.83 7.24 36.34
N LEU A 154 42.52 8.11 37.10
CA LEU A 154 42.29 8.23 38.53
C LEU A 154 40.85 8.68 38.85
N LEU A 155 40.29 9.63 38.09
CA LEU A 155 38.91 10.09 38.28
C LEU A 155 37.89 9.01 37.94
N LEU A 156 38.19 8.17 36.95
CA LEU A 156 37.35 7.05 36.53
C LEU A 156 37.34 5.94 37.58
N ASP A 157 38.51 5.58 38.13
CA ASP A 157 38.61 4.59 39.21
C ASP A 157 37.92 5.09 40.49
N ILE A 158 38.02 6.39 40.81
CA ILE A 158 37.23 6.98 41.89
C ILE A 158 35.72 6.81 41.65
N ALA A 159 35.25 6.99 40.41
CA ALA A 159 33.84 6.80 40.08
C ALA A 159 33.40 5.33 40.24
N LEU A 160 34.25 4.36 39.88
CA LEU A 160 34.00 2.92 40.07
C LEU A 160 33.97 2.53 41.55
N THR A 161 34.92 3.02 42.35
CA THR A 161 34.99 2.74 43.80
C THR A 161 33.81 3.35 44.57
N ILE A 162 33.27 4.48 44.09
CA ILE A 162 32.08 5.13 44.66
C ILE A 162 30.80 4.43 44.15
N HIS A 163 30.67 3.14 44.48
CA HIS A 163 29.43 2.41 44.19
C HIS A 163 28.28 3.08 44.96
N THR A 164 27.36 3.70 44.22
CA THR A 164 26.19 4.39 44.77
C THR A 164 24.94 3.83 44.08
N PRO A 165 23.89 3.44 44.81
CA PRO A 165 22.69 2.89 44.20
C PRO A 165 22.05 3.88 43.21
N PRO A 166 21.65 3.45 42.00
CA PRO A 166 21.11 4.33 40.95
C PRO A 166 19.95 5.23 41.41
N GLU A 167 19.08 4.72 42.29
CA GLU A 167 17.93 5.46 42.83
C GLU A 167 18.32 6.71 43.63
N GLN A 168 19.47 6.65 44.31
CA GLN A 168 19.94 7.76 45.12
C GLN A 168 20.59 8.81 44.21
N ILE A 169 21.42 8.40 43.25
CA ILE A 169 22.06 9.31 42.26
C ILE A 169 21.01 10.05 41.42
N LYS A 170 19.90 9.39 41.05
CA LYS A 170 18.79 9.99 40.29
C LYS A 170 18.18 11.22 40.97
N ARG A 171 18.19 11.28 42.31
CA ARG A 171 17.72 12.46 43.06
C ARG A 171 18.68 13.65 42.97
N ALA A 172 19.95 13.40 42.68
CA ALA A 172 21.00 14.40 42.62
C ALA A 172 21.26 14.97 41.21
N ASN A 173 20.76 14.31 40.15
CA ASN A 173 20.87 14.76 38.75
C ASN A 173 22.32 15.07 38.31
N VAL A 174 23.23 14.15 38.59
CA VAL A 174 24.64 14.24 38.17
C VAL A 174 24.79 13.70 36.75
N PRO A 175 25.30 14.47 35.75
CA PRO A 175 25.41 14.04 34.35
C PRO A 175 26.80 13.45 34.03
N LEU A 176 27.07 12.24 34.50
CA LEU A 176 28.39 11.60 34.39
C LEU A 176 28.63 11.00 32.99
N ILE A 177 27.61 10.42 32.34
CA ILE A 177 27.80 9.79 31.03
C ILE A 177 28.22 10.81 29.95
N PRO A 178 27.54 11.96 29.77
CA PRO A 178 27.97 12.98 28.79
C PRO A 178 29.39 13.49 29.03
N ALA A 179 29.82 13.54 30.29
CA ALA A 179 31.15 13.98 30.66
C ALA A 179 32.22 13.00 30.17
N ILE A 180 32.01 11.71 30.44
CA ILE A 180 32.91 10.64 30.03
C ILE A 180 32.92 10.49 28.50
N SER A 181 31.76 10.56 27.83
CA SER A 181 31.63 10.39 26.38
C SER A 181 32.57 11.30 25.57
N LYS A 182 32.67 12.58 25.97
CA LYS A 182 33.48 13.59 25.26
C LYS A 182 34.98 13.27 25.29
N ILE A 183 35.44 12.65 26.37
CA ILE A 183 36.84 12.28 26.55
C ILE A 183 37.13 10.91 25.95
N ALA A 184 36.23 9.95 26.12
CA ALA A 184 36.35 8.61 25.54
C ALA A 184 36.51 8.67 24.01
N GLN A 185 35.80 9.60 23.34
CA GLN A 185 35.97 9.83 21.90
C GLN A 185 37.38 10.30 21.52
N ARG A 186 38.03 11.12 22.35
CA ARG A 186 39.38 11.65 22.09
C ARG A 186 40.49 10.65 22.44
N LEU A 187 40.32 9.84 23.49
CA LEU A 187 41.27 8.79 23.88
C LEU A 187 41.39 7.70 22.82
N THR A 188 40.27 7.37 22.16
CA THR A 188 40.22 6.32 21.15
C THR A 188 40.77 6.74 19.79
N GLU A 189 40.71 8.03 19.45
CA GLU A 189 41.42 8.59 18.27
C GLU A 189 42.95 8.48 18.40
N ASN A 190 43.49 8.42 19.63
CA ASN A 190 44.92 8.31 19.93
C ASN A 190 45.40 6.87 20.20
N ALA A 191 44.56 5.85 19.95
CA ALA A 191 44.87 4.42 20.03
C ALA A 191 45.25 3.86 21.43
N ASP A 192 44.86 4.53 22.52
CA ASP A 192 45.15 4.05 23.88
C ASP A 192 43.97 3.22 24.43
N TYR A 193 44.09 1.89 24.33
CA TYR A 193 43.01 0.93 24.63
C TYR A 193 42.96 0.45 26.09
N SER A 194 43.84 0.92 26.97
CA SER A 194 43.93 0.40 28.35
C SER A 194 42.77 0.83 29.24
N CYS A 195 42.07 1.91 28.91
CA CYS A 195 41.08 2.56 29.79
C CYS A 195 39.63 2.33 29.33
N SER A 196 39.41 1.63 28.22
CA SER A 196 38.09 1.45 27.63
C SER A 196 37.18 0.52 28.43
N ASP A 197 37.73 -0.50 29.11
CA ASP A 197 36.93 -1.40 29.96
C ASP A 197 36.36 -0.65 31.18
N ASP A 198 37.17 0.16 31.85
CA ASP A 198 36.75 0.99 32.99
C ASP A 198 35.70 2.03 32.57
N ILE A 199 35.85 2.63 31.37
CA ILE A 199 34.86 3.57 30.81
C ILE A 199 33.51 2.86 30.63
N ILE A 200 33.54 1.67 30.04
CA ILE A 200 32.34 0.87 29.78
C ILE A 200 31.66 0.48 31.09
N GLU A 201 32.42 0.07 32.10
CA GLU A 201 31.89 -0.32 33.42
C GLU A 201 31.21 0.86 34.14
N VAL A 202 31.85 2.03 34.16
CA VAL A 202 31.23 3.25 34.70
C VAL A 202 29.96 3.59 33.92
N VAL A 203 30.02 3.65 32.59
CA VAL A 203 28.86 4.03 31.77
C VAL A 203 27.69 3.05 31.94
N ASN A 204 27.96 1.74 32.06
CA ASN A 204 26.95 0.72 32.34
C ASN A 204 26.33 0.84 33.74
N THR A 205 27.14 1.20 34.74
CA THR A 205 26.66 1.42 36.12
C THR A 205 25.67 2.59 36.20
N TYR A 206 25.87 3.63 35.39
CA TYR A 206 25.05 4.85 35.38
C TYR A 206 23.92 4.82 34.34
N ALA A 207 23.82 3.76 33.52
CA ALA A 207 22.84 3.63 32.44
C ALA A 207 21.38 3.80 32.92
N GLU A 208 21.05 3.32 34.13
CA GLU A 208 19.69 3.47 34.70
C GLU A 208 19.35 4.91 35.09
N VAL A 209 20.36 5.71 35.41
CA VAL A 209 20.21 7.09 35.88
C VAL A 209 20.11 8.05 34.69
N GLU A 210 20.92 7.82 33.66
CA GLU A 210 21.03 8.67 32.48
C GLU A 210 20.77 7.91 31.16
N PRO A 211 19.57 7.32 30.96
CA PRO A 211 19.31 6.42 29.84
C PRO A 211 19.43 7.08 28.47
N LEU A 212 19.13 8.38 28.35
CA LEU A 212 19.29 9.13 27.10
C LEU A 212 20.76 9.37 26.75
N ALA A 213 21.59 9.69 27.75
CA ALA A 213 23.01 9.88 27.55
C ALA A 213 23.70 8.54 27.24
N TYR A 214 23.25 7.46 27.89
CA TYR A 214 23.67 6.09 27.59
C TYR A 214 23.34 5.70 26.14
N LEU A 215 22.11 5.99 25.67
CA LEU A 215 21.75 5.81 24.25
C LEU A 215 22.63 6.62 23.29
N SER A 216 22.93 7.87 23.63
CA SER A 216 23.82 8.70 22.81
C SER A 216 25.25 8.16 22.81
N PHE A 217 25.72 7.64 23.93
CA PHE A 217 27.04 7.02 24.05
C PHE A 217 27.17 5.82 23.10
N LEU A 218 26.15 4.96 23.03
CA LEU A 218 26.09 3.80 22.13
C LEU A 218 26.23 4.14 20.64
N SER A 219 25.96 5.38 20.23
CA SER A 219 26.13 5.83 18.84
C SER A 219 27.58 6.19 18.46
N SER A 220 28.52 6.11 19.41
CA SER A 220 29.91 6.50 19.18
C SER A 220 30.66 5.45 18.35
N SER A 221 31.35 5.88 17.30
CA SER A 221 32.03 4.99 16.34
C SER A 221 33.10 4.09 16.95
N TRP A 222 33.74 4.50 18.04
CA TRP A 222 34.82 3.73 18.68
C TRP A 222 34.33 2.51 19.49
N LEU A 223 33.05 2.47 19.87
CA LEU A 223 32.47 1.33 20.59
C LEU A 223 32.27 0.11 19.68
N ILE A 224 32.17 0.33 18.37
CA ILE A 224 31.82 -0.69 17.39
C ILE A 224 32.91 -1.78 17.36
N GLY A 225 32.57 -2.97 17.83
CA GLY A 225 33.46 -4.15 17.80
C GLY A 225 34.38 -4.33 19.02
N TYR A 226 34.16 -3.60 20.12
CA TYR A 226 34.95 -3.76 21.34
C TYR A 226 34.59 -5.06 22.10
N PRO A 227 35.53 -5.99 22.38
CA PRO A 227 35.20 -7.35 22.84
C PRO A 227 34.43 -7.45 24.16
N SER A 228 34.70 -6.54 25.10
CA SER A 228 34.16 -6.52 26.46
C SER A 228 32.80 -5.83 26.57
N PHE A 229 32.35 -5.15 25.52
CA PHE A 229 31.16 -4.30 25.58
C PHE A 229 29.87 -5.11 25.64
N LYS A 230 29.02 -4.82 26.63
CA LYS A 230 27.66 -5.37 26.74
C LYS A 230 26.68 -4.24 27.01
N VAL A 231 25.67 -4.14 26.15
CA VAL A 231 24.61 -3.12 26.25
C VAL A 231 23.61 -3.50 27.34
N ASN A 232 23.31 -2.57 28.24
CA ASN A 232 22.28 -2.70 29.27
C ASN A 232 20.92 -2.25 28.71
N PHE A 233 20.25 -3.14 27.96
CA PHE A 233 18.95 -2.86 27.36
C PHE A 233 17.84 -2.61 28.40
N ALA A 234 17.90 -3.28 29.55
CA ALA A 234 16.94 -3.13 30.64
C ALA A 234 16.91 -1.68 31.18
N ALA A 235 18.07 -1.06 31.33
CA ALA A 235 18.19 0.34 31.76
C ALA A 235 17.53 1.31 30.77
N ILE A 236 17.76 1.10 29.47
CA ILE A 236 17.17 1.92 28.40
C ILE A 236 15.64 1.74 28.37
N ARG A 237 15.15 0.50 28.43
CA ARG A 237 13.72 0.19 28.47
C ARG A 237 13.04 0.85 29.67
N LYS A 238 13.64 0.77 30.85
CA LYS A 238 13.18 1.47 32.07
C LYS A 238 13.16 2.98 31.86
N GLY A 239 14.11 3.54 31.11
CA GLY A 239 14.10 4.93 30.66
C GLY A 239 12.86 5.28 29.83
N PHE A 240 12.57 4.50 28.79
CA PHE A 240 11.36 4.68 27.96
C PHE A 240 10.07 4.59 28.78
N ASN A 241 9.94 3.59 29.65
CA ASN A 241 8.77 3.43 30.53
C ASN A 241 8.58 4.62 31.48
N ASN A 242 9.65 5.34 31.84
CA ASN A 242 9.62 6.53 32.68
C ASN A 242 9.42 7.85 31.88
N GLY A 243 9.08 7.78 30.59
CA GLY A 243 8.80 8.95 29.77
C GLY A 243 10.02 9.66 29.19
N MET A 244 11.14 8.95 29.01
CA MET A 244 12.32 9.49 28.33
C MET A 244 11.97 10.05 26.93
N LYS A 245 12.34 11.31 26.68
CA LYS A 245 12.17 11.96 25.37
C LYS A 245 13.44 11.83 24.55
N LEU A 246 13.31 11.25 23.36
CA LEU A 246 14.39 11.17 22.38
C LEU A 246 14.68 12.56 21.77
N PRO A 247 15.88 12.77 21.19
CA PRO A 247 16.22 14.01 20.50
C PRO A 247 15.25 14.29 19.35
N SER A 248 15.07 15.55 18.96
CA SER A 248 14.22 15.90 17.81
C SER A 248 14.86 15.52 16.48
N ASP A 249 16.19 15.58 16.40
CA ASP A 249 16.96 15.27 15.20
C ASP A 249 16.82 13.80 14.80
N THR A 250 16.52 13.56 13.52
CA THR A 250 16.32 12.21 12.98
C THR A 250 17.64 11.48 12.74
N ASP A 251 18.70 12.20 12.38
CA ASP A 251 20.01 11.60 12.09
C ASP A 251 20.63 11.06 13.38
N ILE A 252 20.44 11.77 14.50
CA ILE A 252 20.85 11.29 15.83
C ILE A 252 20.11 10.00 16.20
N LYS A 253 18.80 9.91 15.96
CA LYS A 253 18.02 8.69 16.25
C LYS A 253 18.49 7.51 15.42
N ILE A 254 18.83 7.73 14.15
CA ILE A 254 19.34 6.70 13.25
C ILE A 254 20.70 6.21 13.75
N ASN A 255 21.60 7.10 14.15
CA ASN A 255 22.90 6.72 14.71
C ASN A 255 22.75 5.94 16.03
N MET A 256 21.81 6.32 16.90
CA MET A 256 21.47 5.55 18.10
C MET A 256 20.97 4.14 17.76
N LEU A 257 20.09 4.04 16.75
CA LEU A 257 19.56 2.76 16.29
C LEU A 257 20.68 1.86 15.72
N THR A 258 21.57 2.40 14.89
CA THR A 258 22.67 1.61 14.31
C THR A 258 23.64 1.11 15.37
N GLY A 259 24.02 1.96 16.33
CA GLY A 259 24.89 1.55 17.43
C GLY A 259 24.31 0.38 18.24
N ILE A 260 22.99 0.37 18.45
CA ILE A 260 22.30 -0.75 19.11
C ILE A 260 22.29 -2.02 18.27
N ILE A 261 22.05 -1.91 16.96
CA ILE A 261 21.96 -3.06 16.06
C ILE A 261 23.33 -3.71 15.84
N ASP A 262 24.40 -2.92 15.76
CA ASP A 262 25.73 -3.44 15.47
C ASP A 262 26.35 -4.18 16.66
N GLU A 263 25.98 -3.80 17.88
CA GLU A 263 26.49 -4.40 19.12
C GLU A 263 25.70 -5.63 19.60
N THR A 264 24.46 -5.82 19.13
CA THR A 264 23.68 -6.97 19.58
C THR A 264 24.17 -8.27 18.94
N LYS A 265 24.33 -9.30 19.78
CA LYS A 265 24.61 -10.68 19.36
C LYS A 265 23.42 -11.61 19.56
N ASN A 266 22.36 -11.14 20.23
CA ASN A 266 21.17 -11.92 20.55
C ASN A 266 19.89 -11.13 20.23
N TYR A 267 19.27 -11.45 19.09
CA TYR A 267 18.02 -10.82 18.66
C TYR A 267 16.77 -11.29 19.44
N ALA A 268 16.88 -12.32 20.30
CA ALA A 268 15.78 -12.82 21.12
C ALA A 268 15.62 -12.09 22.47
N ASP A 269 16.49 -11.13 22.79
CA ASP A 269 16.40 -10.35 24.03
C ASP A 269 15.20 -9.38 23.98
N LYS A 270 14.25 -9.57 24.91
CA LYS A 270 13.03 -8.76 25.03
C LYS A 270 13.31 -7.28 25.26
N ASP A 271 14.36 -6.95 26.00
CA ASP A 271 14.69 -5.56 26.29
C ASP A 271 15.31 -4.88 25.06
N PHE A 272 16.16 -5.58 24.31
CA PHE A 272 16.68 -5.11 23.02
C PHE A 272 15.52 -4.77 22.07
N ILE A 273 14.56 -5.68 21.92
CA ILE A 273 13.40 -5.50 21.04
C ILE A 273 12.58 -4.28 21.43
N ALA A 274 12.28 -4.12 22.72
CA ALA A 274 11.51 -2.97 23.20
C ALA A 274 12.23 -1.65 22.85
N VAL A 275 13.54 -1.60 23.07
CA VAL A 275 14.38 -0.43 22.74
C VAL A 275 14.36 -0.13 21.24
N VAL A 276 14.58 -1.14 20.40
CA VAL A 276 14.55 -1.00 18.94
C VAL A 276 13.16 -0.58 18.45
N ALA A 277 12.09 -1.14 19.00
CA ALA A 277 10.71 -0.78 18.65
C ALA A 277 10.42 0.70 18.97
N HIS A 278 10.84 1.19 20.13
CA HIS A 278 10.67 2.61 20.51
C HIS A 278 11.48 3.55 19.61
N LEU A 279 12.74 3.21 19.30
CA LEU A 279 13.58 4.01 18.41
C LEU A 279 13.04 4.01 16.97
N ALA A 280 12.73 2.83 16.42
CA ALA A 280 12.15 2.69 15.08
C ALA A 280 10.82 3.45 14.96
N SER A 281 9.96 3.37 15.97
CA SER A 281 8.69 4.14 16.00
C SER A 281 8.94 5.65 16.06
N SER A 282 9.94 6.11 16.81
CA SER A 282 10.32 7.52 16.87
C SER A 282 10.90 8.04 15.55
N ILE A 283 11.64 7.20 14.83
CA ILE A 283 12.15 7.48 13.49
C ILE A 283 11.00 7.52 12.48
N ASP A 284 10.10 6.54 12.50
CA ASP A 284 8.87 6.52 11.67
C ASP A 284 8.07 7.81 11.85
N ARG A 285 7.83 8.24 13.11
CA ARG A 285 7.15 9.52 13.41
C ARG A 285 7.88 10.72 12.81
N ALA A 286 9.21 10.78 12.90
CA ALA A 286 10.00 11.91 12.41
C ALA A 286 10.06 11.97 10.87
N LEU A 287 10.11 10.82 10.20
CA LEU A 287 10.06 10.72 8.73
C LEU A 287 8.71 11.19 8.18
N LEU A 288 7.62 10.96 8.90
CA LEU A 288 6.28 11.41 8.51
C LEU A 288 6.14 12.94 8.61
N THR A 289 6.63 13.57 9.69
CA THR A 289 6.58 15.04 9.85
C THR A 289 7.43 15.77 8.79
N ARG A 290 8.60 15.22 8.42
CA ARG A 290 9.47 15.85 7.41
C ARG A 290 8.85 15.85 6.00
N LYS A 291 8.03 14.84 5.69
CA LYS A 291 7.27 14.72 4.43
C LYS A 291 6.07 15.67 4.35
N GLU A 292 5.65 16.29 5.44
CA GLU A 292 4.54 17.26 5.46
C GLU A 292 5.05 18.69 5.25
N GLU A 293 6.22 19.03 5.83
CA GLU A 293 6.86 20.35 5.63
C GLU A 293 7.34 20.56 4.19
N GLN A 294 7.86 19.52 3.52
CA GLN A 294 8.34 19.62 2.13
C GLN A 294 7.21 19.63 1.07
N SER A 295 5.98 19.27 1.43
CA SER A 295 4.84 19.28 0.49
C SER A 295 4.17 20.66 0.33
N LEU A 296 4.76 21.72 0.89
CA LEU A 296 4.28 23.10 0.73
C LEU A 296 5.03 23.89 -0.36
N ASP A 297 6.11 23.35 -0.93
CA ASP A 297 6.81 23.94 -2.07
C ASP A 297 6.42 23.19 -3.36
N TYR A 298 5.55 23.82 -4.15
CA TYR A 298 5.27 23.45 -5.55
C TYR A 298 6.49 23.77 -6.42
N ASP A 299 6.68 22.98 -7.48
CA ASP A 299 7.70 23.07 -8.53
C ASP A 299 9.11 22.54 -8.20
N SER A 300 9.31 21.23 -8.41
CA SER A 300 10.41 20.77 -9.27
C SER A 300 10.23 19.29 -9.67
N THR A 301 10.11 19.10 -10.98
CA THR A 301 10.18 17.84 -11.70
C THR A 301 11.61 17.30 -11.67
N GLU A 302 11.93 16.45 -10.70
CA GLU A 302 12.98 15.42 -10.81
C GLU A 302 12.76 14.36 -9.72
N TYR A 303 11.86 13.41 -9.99
CA TYR A 303 11.68 12.24 -9.13
C TYR A 303 12.83 11.24 -9.35
N ILE A 304 13.89 11.37 -8.55
CA ILE A 304 14.81 10.27 -8.26
C ILE A 304 14.68 9.95 -6.77
N GLY A 305 13.97 8.86 -6.48
CA GLY A 305 14.04 8.06 -5.24
C GLY A 305 14.14 8.81 -3.92
N ASN A 306 13.03 8.87 -3.19
CA ASN A 306 12.96 9.19 -1.75
C ASN A 306 13.72 8.16 -0.88
N GLN A 307 15.02 8.05 -1.05
CA GLN A 307 15.93 7.36 -0.14
C GLN A 307 16.67 8.43 0.66
N MET A 308 16.65 8.35 2.00
CA MET A 308 17.71 9.02 2.75
C MET A 308 19.04 8.53 2.15
N LEU A 309 19.91 9.44 1.74
CA LEU A 309 21.31 9.16 1.48
C LEU A 309 21.96 8.80 2.82
N VAL A 310 21.72 7.58 3.29
CA VAL A 310 22.39 7.05 4.47
C VAL A 310 23.71 6.42 4.03
N SER A 311 24.73 6.52 4.87
CA SER A 311 26.01 5.86 4.61
C SER A 311 25.82 4.34 4.42
N ASP A 312 26.69 3.72 3.62
CA ASP A 312 26.64 2.28 3.34
C ASP A 312 26.62 1.45 4.63
N HIS A 313 27.38 1.89 5.65
CA HIS A 313 27.39 1.28 6.97
C HIS A 313 26.00 1.22 7.61
N VAL A 314 25.30 2.36 7.69
CA VAL A 314 23.94 2.41 8.28
C VAL A 314 22.96 1.53 7.51
N ASN A 315 23.12 1.46 6.19
CA ASN A 315 22.30 0.59 5.37
C ASN A 315 22.51 -0.89 5.71
N GLU A 316 23.75 -1.33 5.88
CA GLU A 316 24.08 -2.71 6.29
C GLU A 316 23.61 -3.02 7.71
N SER A 317 23.77 -2.09 8.67
CA SER A 317 23.26 -2.28 10.04
C SER A 317 21.75 -2.47 10.05
N ILE A 318 20.99 -1.60 9.36
CA ILE A 318 19.52 -1.71 9.30
C ILE A 318 19.09 -3.02 8.61
N LYS A 319 19.81 -3.49 7.58
CA LYS A 319 19.50 -4.78 6.91
C LYS A 319 19.56 -5.98 7.86
N LYS A 320 20.34 -5.93 8.95
CA LYS A 320 20.34 -6.99 9.97
C LYS A 320 18.96 -7.22 10.59
N LEU A 321 18.13 -6.18 10.72
CA LEU A 321 16.74 -6.30 11.20
C LEU A 321 15.77 -6.96 10.19
N TYR A 322 16.26 -7.30 9.00
CA TYR A 322 15.54 -8.03 7.96
C TYR A 322 16.20 -9.39 7.67
N SER A 323 17.26 -9.74 8.41
CA SER A 323 18.03 -10.97 8.19
C SER A 323 17.26 -12.21 8.65
N ARG A 324 17.76 -13.39 8.23
CA ARG A 324 17.26 -14.68 8.71
C ARG A 324 17.44 -14.80 10.22
N GLU A 325 18.59 -14.38 10.77
CA GLU A 325 18.83 -14.49 12.22
C GLU A 325 17.76 -13.72 13.01
N PHE A 326 17.49 -12.47 12.62
CA PHE A 326 16.47 -11.66 13.28
C PHE A 326 15.06 -12.25 13.10
N THR A 327 14.68 -12.59 11.87
CA THR A 327 13.32 -13.08 11.56
C THR A 327 13.03 -14.46 12.18
N THR A 328 14.04 -15.31 12.36
CA THR A 328 13.90 -16.57 13.12
C THR A 328 13.82 -16.38 14.63
N ALA A 329 14.31 -15.26 15.18
CA ALA A 329 14.12 -14.92 16.59
C ALA A 329 12.70 -14.40 16.87
N VAL A 330 12.00 -13.88 15.85
CA VAL A 330 10.64 -13.32 15.96
C VAL A 330 9.63 -14.17 16.74
N PRO A 331 9.52 -15.51 16.59
CA PRO A 331 8.60 -16.32 17.40
C PRO A 331 8.76 -16.13 18.92
N SER A 332 9.98 -15.89 19.41
CA SER A 332 10.25 -15.63 20.84
C SER A 332 9.77 -14.24 21.31
N ILE A 333 9.46 -13.36 20.35
CA ILE A 333 8.98 -11.99 20.52
C ILE A 333 7.45 -11.92 20.58
N VAL A 334 6.76 -12.90 20.01
CA VAL A 334 5.29 -12.92 19.82
C VAL A 334 4.50 -12.92 21.14
N GLU A 335 5.13 -13.18 22.28
CA GLU A 335 4.47 -13.07 23.59
C GLU A 335 3.92 -11.66 23.88
N ASP A 336 4.49 -10.61 23.27
CA ASP A 336 3.95 -9.24 23.32
C ASP A 336 3.60 -8.75 21.90
N THR A 337 2.39 -9.10 21.47
CA THR A 337 1.83 -8.75 20.16
C THR A 337 1.91 -7.25 19.86
N ARG A 338 1.79 -6.40 20.89
CA ARG A 338 1.80 -4.94 20.74
C ARG A 338 3.22 -4.44 20.45
N LEU A 339 4.22 -4.90 21.19
CA LEU A 339 5.63 -4.55 20.94
C LEU A 339 6.09 -5.04 19.57
N PHE A 340 5.71 -6.26 19.18
CA PHE A 340 6.04 -6.76 17.85
C PHE A 340 5.40 -5.91 16.76
N SER A 341 4.11 -5.57 16.90
CA SER A 341 3.40 -4.77 15.90
C SER A 341 3.98 -3.37 15.76
N LEU A 342 4.40 -2.76 16.88
CA LEU A 342 5.12 -1.50 16.91
C LEU A 342 6.42 -1.58 16.11
N LEU A 343 7.22 -2.62 16.34
CA LEU A 343 8.49 -2.84 15.66
C LEU A 343 8.28 -3.11 14.16
N ALA A 344 7.50 -4.13 13.83
CA ALA A 344 7.25 -4.57 12.46
C ALA A 344 6.59 -3.47 11.62
N GLY A 345 5.59 -2.77 12.16
CA GLY A 345 4.96 -1.62 11.49
C GLY A 345 5.93 -0.48 11.23
N SER A 346 6.88 -0.24 12.14
CA SER A 346 7.95 0.76 11.93
C SER A 346 8.94 0.31 10.86
N LEU A 347 9.38 -0.96 10.88
CA LEU A 347 10.31 -1.52 9.90
C LEU A 347 9.74 -1.54 8.47
N ILE A 348 8.45 -1.86 8.32
CA ILE A 348 7.76 -1.78 7.03
C ILE A 348 7.85 -0.37 6.44
N THR A 349 7.75 0.66 7.30
CA THR A 349 7.79 2.06 6.88
C THR A 349 9.22 2.55 6.60
N ILE A 350 10.20 2.14 7.40
CA ILE A 350 11.61 2.57 7.28
C ILE A 350 12.26 2.02 5.99
N ARG A 351 12.00 0.76 5.60
CA ARG A 351 12.51 0.18 4.34
C ARG A 351 11.41 -0.53 3.54
N PRO A 352 10.67 0.21 2.70
CA PRO A 352 9.62 -0.37 1.85
C PRO A 352 10.14 -1.47 0.89
N ASN A 353 11.39 -1.38 0.42
CA ASN A 353 11.95 -2.35 -0.54
C ASN A 353 12.15 -3.75 0.05
N LEU A 354 12.32 -3.87 1.38
CA LEU A 354 12.52 -5.15 2.07
C LEU A 354 11.22 -5.68 2.70
N LYS A 355 10.13 -4.90 2.61
CA LYS A 355 8.82 -5.20 3.17
C LYS A 355 8.32 -6.61 2.82
N SER A 356 8.31 -6.96 1.54
CA SER A 356 7.79 -8.27 1.09
C SER A 356 8.58 -9.44 1.68
N THR A 357 9.91 -9.31 1.73
CA THR A 357 10.80 -10.35 2.25
C THR A 357 10.61 -10.53 3.76
N PHE A 358 10.46 -9.42 4.50
CA PHE A 358 10.19 -9.43 5.92
C PHE A 358 8.81 -9.99 6.26
N ILE A 359 7.76 -9.56 5.56
CA ILE A 359 6.39 -10.03 5.81
C ILE A 359 6.32 -11.55 5.59
N ILE A 360 6.90 -12.07 4.51
CA ILE A 360 6.89 -13.51 4.21
C ILE A 360 7.61 -14.32 5.30
N SER A 361 8.72 -13.80 5.85
CA SER A 361 9.50 -14.54 6.85
C SER A 361 8.82 -14.58 8.23
N VAL A 362 8.10 -13.53 8.62
CA VAL A 362 7.42 -13.46 9.92
C VAL A 362 5.98 -13.99 9.90
N LEU A 363 5.37 -14.10 8.71
CA LEU A 363 3.99 -14.56 8.53
C LEU A 363 3.67 -15.84 9.32
N PRO A 364 4.50 -16.91 9.29
CA PRO A 364 4.16 -18.15 9.96
C PRO A 364 4.05 -18.05 11.48
N ALA A 365 4.85 -17.18 12.08
CA ALA A 365 4.93 -17.05 13.53
C ALA A 365 3.89 -16.08 14.11
N VAL A 366 3.53 -15.05 13.34
CA VAL A 366 2.79 -13.89 13.87
C VAL A 366 1.32 -13.89 13.47
N PHE A 367 0.96 -14.45 12.30
CA PHE A 367 -0.38 -14.25 11.75
C PHE A 367 -1.51 -14.69 12.69
N GLY A 368 -1.41 -15.90 13.25
CA GLY A 368 -2.44 -16.45 14.15
C GLY A 368 -2.64 -15.60 15.42
N PRO A 369 -1.57 -15.34 16.19
CA PRO A 369 -1.64 -14.48 17.38
C PRO A 369 -2.16 -13.05 17.09
N LEU A 370 -1.77 -12.46 15.96
CA LEU A 370 -2.24 -11.14 15.55
C LEU A 370 -3.72 -11.15 15.17
N LEU A 371 -4.18 -12.21 14.49
CA LEU A 371 -5.59 -12.43 14.18
C LEU A 371 -6.42 -12.56 15.46
N ASP A 372 -5.95 -13.32 16.44
CA ASP A 372 -6.65 -13.49 17.72
C ASP A 372 -6.69 -12.18 18.52
N SER A 373 -5.60 -11.38 18.50
CA SER A 373 -5.58 -10.01 19.05
C SER A 373 -6.63 -9.13 18.39
N LEU A 374 -6.69 -9.13 17.05
CA LEU A 374 -7.66 -8.35 16.28
C LEU A 374 -9.10 -8.74 16.61
N LEU A 375 -9.43 -10.03 16.59
CA LEU A 375 -10.78 -10.53 16.90
C LEU A 375 -11.20 -10.24 18.35
N GLY A 376 -10.24 -10.20 19.28
CA GLY A 376 -10.48 -9.89 20.69
C GLY A 376 -10.70 -8.40 21.00
N HIS A 377 -10.19 -7.51 20.14
CA HIS A 377 -10.16 -6.07 20.38
C HIS A 377 -11.55 -5.42 20.31
N ASP A 378 -11.80 -4.42 21.17
CA ASP A 378 -13.12 -3.79 21.30
C ASP A 378 -13.59 -3.14 20.00
N MET A 379 -12.69 -2.47 19.27
CA MET A 379 -13.01 -1.89 17.96
C MET A 379 -13.52 -2.94 16.96
N PHE A 380 -12.97 -4.15 16.96
CA PHE A 380 -13.43 -5.21 16.05
C PHE A 380 -14.89 -5.58 16.35
N LYS A 381 -15.24 -5.74 17.63
CA LYS A 381 -16.61 -6.01 18.08
C LYS A 381 -17.54 -4.85 17.75
N MET A 382 -17.11 -3.60 17.98
CA MET A 382 -17.89 -2.41 17.66
C MET A 382 -18.33 -2.36 16.19
N PHE A 383 -17.39 -2.63 15.26
CA PHE A 383 -17.74 -2.70 13.83
C PHE A 383 -18.53 -3.96 13.49
N SER A 384 -18.21 -5.11 14.10
CA SER A 384 -18.88 -6.39 13.78
C SER A 384 -20.34 -6.43 14.26
N ASP A 385 -20.65 -5.84 15.41
CA ASP A 385 -21.98 -5.85 16.02
C ASP A 385 -22.89 -4.73 15.49
N TYR A 386 -22.32 -3.73 14.80
CA TYR A 386 -23.06 -2.63 14.21
C TYR A 386 -24.08 -3.12 13.15
N ASP A 387 -25.33 -2.67 13.27
CA ASP A 387 -26.37 -2.98 12.29
C ASP A 387 -26.15 -2.20 10.98
N GLU A 388 -25.77 -2.93 9.93
CA GLU A 388 -25.62 -2.38 8.58
C GLU A 388 -26.91 -1.74 8.05
N ASN A 389 -28.10 -2.10 8.57
CA ASN A 389 -29.39 -1.59 8.13
C ASN A 389 -29.83 -0.28 8.79
N ALA A 390 -29.15 0.20 9.84
CA ALA A 390 -29.50 1.47 10.48
C ALA A 390 -29.27 2.63 9.48
N LEU A 391 -30.30 3.38 9.07
CA LEU A 391 -30.26 4.39 7.98
C LEU A 391 -29.07 5.38 8.02
N VAL A 392 -28.50 5.64 9.20
CA VAL A 392 -27.31 6.45 9.40
C VAL A 392 -26.15 5.51 9.71
N GLY A 393 -25.10 5.51 8.86
CA GLY A 393 -23.79 4.93 9.18
C GLY A 393 -23.32 5.30 10.59
N ILE A 394 -22.21 4.73 11.07
CA ILE A 394 -21.64 5.22 12.32
C ILE A 394 -21.35 6.73 12.16
N SER A 395 -21.74 7.54 13.16
CA SER A 395 -21.57 8.99 13.07
C SER A 395 -20.09 9.34 12.95
N ALA A 396 -19.77 10.38 12.18
CA ALA A 396 -18.38 10.79 11.97
C ALA A 396 -17.68 11.18 13.29
N ASP A 397 -18.42 11.77 14.23
CA ASP A 397 -17.90 12.12 15.55
C ASP A 397 -17.54 10.87 16.36
N PHE A 398 -18.38 9.83 16.33
CA PHE A 398 -18.06 8.57 16.98
C PHE A 398 -16.87 7.87 16.32
N LEU A 399 -16.79 7.87 14.98
CA LEU A 399 -15.62 7.31 14.28
C LEU A 399 -14.34 8.06 14.67
N LYS A 400 -14.40 9.39 14.79
CA LYS A 400 -13.28 10.20 15.26
C LYS A 400 -12.82 9.75 16.64
N ASP A 401 -13.75 9.58 17.59
CA ASP A 401 -13.42 9.12 18.94
C ASP A 401 -12.76 7.72 18.89
N VAL A 402 -13.29 6.80 18.08
CA VAL A 402 -12.67 5.48 17.84
C VAL A 402 -11.24 5.59 17.30
N PHE A 403 -10.99 6.47 16.32
CA PHE A 403 -9.64 6.68 15.76
C PHE A 403 -8.67 7.29 16.77
N ILE A 404 -9.15 8.12 17.69
CA ILE A 404 -8.34 8.74 18.75
C ILE A 404 -8.03 7.72 19.85
N ASP A 405 -9.06 7.04 20.36
CA ASP A 405 -8.97 6.11 21.49
C ASP A 405 -8.16 4.86 21.11
N HIS A 406 -8.22 4.42 19.86
CA HIS A 406 -7.54 3.21 19.38
C HIS A 406 -6.41 3.48 18.37
N HIS A 407 -5.83 4.69 18.36
CA HIS A 407 -4.83 5.10 17.36
C HIS A 407 -3.60 4.17 17.28
N ASP A 408 -3.06 3.71 18.42
CA ASP A 408 -1.90 2.81 18.46
C ASP A 408 -2.23 1.46 17.82
N PHE A 409 -3.39 0.89 18.17
CA PHE A 409 -3.87 -0.38 17.61
C PHE A 409 -4.05 -0.27 16.09
N ILE A 410 -4.71 0.79 15.63
CA ILE A 410 -4.94 1.03 14.20
C ILE A 410 -3.61 1.17 13.45
N ARG A 411 -2.69 1.98 14.01
CA ARG A 411 -1.42 2.32 13.37
C ARG A 411 -0.47 1.14 13.24
N TYR A 412 -0.47 0.24 14.22
CA TYR A 412 0.53 -0.81 14.30
C TYR A 412 -0.07 -2.20 14.09
N GLU A 413 -1.08 -2.59 14.87
CA GLU A 413 -1.64 -3.94 14.83
C GLU A 413 -2.54 -4.15 13.60
N LEU A 414 -3.54 -3.30 13.38
CA LEU A 414 -4.45 -3.43 12.25
C LEU A 414 -3.71 -3.26 10.92
N TYR A 415 -2.86 -2.23 10.82
CA TYR A 415 -2.07 -1.99 9.61
C TYR A 415 -1.17 -3.19 9.28
N LEU A 416 -0.42 -3.71 10.26
CA LEU A 416 0.43 -4.89 10.07
C LEU A 416 -0.40 -6.14 9.71
N PHE A 417 -1.55 -6.33 10.35
CA PHE A 417 -2.43 -7.45 10.04
C PHE A 417 -2.91 -7.40 8.58
N LEU A 418 -3.38 -6.24 8.13
CA LEU A 418 -3.82 -6.04 6.75
C LEU A 418 -2.69 -6.27 5.74
N GLU A 419 -1.48 -5.82 6.07
CA GLU A 419 -0.28 -6.10 5.27
C GLU A 419 -0.02 -7.61 5.20
N LEU A 420 0.05 -8.31 6.33
CA LEU A 420 0.25 -9.76 6.37
C LEU A 420 -0.84 -10.52 5.60
N LEU A 421 -2.09 -10.10 5.76
CA LEU A 421 -3.24 -10.70 5.11
C LEU A 421 -3.20 -10.48 3.58
N GLN A 422 -2.82 -9.30 3.11
CA GLN A 422 -2.66 -9.02 1.68
C GLN A 422 -1.71 -10.02 1.01
N TYR A 423 -0.53 -10.25 1.61
CA TYR A 423 0.42 -11.21 1.09
C TYR A 423 -0.09 -12.64 1.23
N ARG A 424 -0.72 -12.98 2.36
CA ARG A 424 -1.28 -14.32 2.58
C ARG A 424 -2.36 -14.65 1.55
N LEU A 425 -3.27 -13.74 1.23
CA LEU A 425 -4.34 -13.95 0.25
C LEU A 425 -3.81 -14.19 -1.17
N LEU A 426 -2.67 -13.57 -1.52
CA LEU A 426 -2.03 -13.74 -2.82
C LEU A 426 -1.25 -15.05 -2.94
N VAL A 427 -0.58 -15.47 -1.87
CA VAL A 427 0.35 -16.62 -1.88
C VAL A 427 -0.32 -17.93 -1.45
N SER A 428 -1.34 -17.89 -0.59
CA SER A 428 -1.98 -19.11 -0.08
C SER A 428 -2.92 -19.70 -1.12
N ASN A 429 -2.80 -21.00 -1.34
CA ASN A 429 -3.75 -21.74 -2.14
C ASN A 429 -5.15 -21.80 -1.46
N ASP A 430 -6.17 -22.12 -2.24
CA ASP A 430 -7.57 -22.16 -1.81
C ASP A 430 -7.85 -23.31 -0.82
N PHE A 431 -7.01 -24.37 -0.81
CA PHE A 431 -7.14 -25.53 0.08
C PHE A 431 -6.48 -25.34 1.46
N ASP A 432 -5.28 -24.75 1.51
CA ASP A 432 -4.48 -24.61 2.74
C ASP A 432 -4.75 -23.31 3.49
N ILE A 433 -5.44 -22.34 2.87
CA ILE A 433 -5.73 -21.05 3.51
C ILE A 433 -6.42 -21.25 4.86
N PHE A 434 -7.28 -22.27 5.00
CA PHE A 434 -8.03 -22.54 6.23
C PHE A 434 -7.37 -23.52 7.22
N GLY A 435 -6.22 -24.10 6.87
CA GLY A 435 -5.55 -25.13 7.66
C GLY A 435 -4.35 -24.64 8.47
N GLN A 436 -3.76 -23.50 8.09
CA GLN A 436 -2.51 -23.01 8.69
C GLN A 436 -2.74 -21.77 9.57
N TYR A 437 -1.90 -21.62 10.60
CA TYR A 437 -1.84 -20.45 11.48
C TYR A 437 -3.17 -20.09 12.16
N GLY A 438 -4.04 -21.08 12.41
CA GLY A 438 -5.31 -20.90 13.12
C GLY A 438 -6.37 -20.08 12.38
N PHE A 439 -6.23 -19.90 11.06
CA PHE A 439 -7.20 -19.16 10.24
C PHE A 439 -8.30 -20.10 9.74
N THR A 440 -9.46 -20.13 10.39
CA THR A 440 -10.57 -21.01 10.01
C THR A 440 -11.55 -20.31 9.06
N LYS A 441 -12.45 -21.07 8.43
CA LYS A 441 -13.57 -20.51 7.63
C LYS A 441 -14.42 -19.53 8.47
N GLU A 442 -14.66 -19.84 9.74
CA GLU A 442 -15.39 -18.96 10.67
C GLU A 442 -14.66 -17.63 10.89
N LYS A 443 -13.35 -17.66 11.15
CA LYS A 443 -12.55 -16.44 11.30
C LYS A 443 -12.48 -15.63 10.00
N PHE A 444 -12.43 -16.30 8.84
CA PHE A 444 -12.53 -15.64 7.54
C PHE A 444 -13.86 -14.90 7.37
N THR A 445 -14.98 -15.53 7.73
CA THR A 445 -16.31 -14.90 7.69
C THR A 445 -16.38 -13.68 8.61
N LEU A 446 -15.97 -13.82 9.88
CA LEU A 446 -15.96 -12.72 10.85
C LEU A 446 -15.11 -11.54 10.36
N LEU A 447 -13.93 -11.83 9.84
CA LEU A 447 -13.03 -10.82 9.30
C LEU A 447 -13.61 -10.14 8.05
N SER A 448 -14.24 -10.90 7.16
CA SER A 448 -14.89 -10.36 5.95
C SER A 448 -16.02 -9.39 6.31
N ILE A 449 -16.83 -9.74 7.32
CA ILE A 449 -17.89 -8.86 7.84
C ILE A 449 -17.28 -7.60 8.44
N PHE A 450 -16.26 -7.72 9.29
CA PHE A 450 -15.56 -6.57 9.86
C PHE A 450 -15.00 -5.65 8.77
N LEU A 451 -14.25 -6.20 7.80
CA LEU A 451 -13.64 -5.41 6.72
C LEU A 451 -14.69 -4.73 5.86
N LYS A 452 -15.78 -5.42 5.51
CA LYS A 452 -16.92 -4.85 4.78
C LYS A 452 -17.45 -3.61 5.49
N LYS A 453 -17.78 -3.74 6.79
CA LYS A 453 -18.33 -2.65 7.61
C LYS A 453 -17.34 -1.53 7.84
N PHE A 454 -16.08 -1.87 8.10
CA PHE A 454 -15.00 -0.91 8.32
C PHE A 454 -14.77 -0.05 7.07
N VAL A 455 -14.56 -0.67 5.91
CA VAL A 455 -14.33 0.04 4.64
C VAL A 455 -15.55 0.85 4.23
N PHE A 456 -16.76 0.32 4.39
CA PHE A 456 -18.00 1.08 4.12
C PHE A 456 -18.05 2.38 4.94
N ASN A 457 -17.82 2.31 6.26
CA ASN A 457 -17.87 3.48 7.13
C ASN A 457 -16.74 4.48 6.82
N LEU A 458 -15.56 3.98 6.42
CA LEU A 458 -14.45 4.83 5.96
C LEU A 458 -14.81 5.59 4.68
N ILE A 459 -15.43 4.93 3.71
CA ILE A 459 -15.89 5.57 2.45
C ILE A 459 -16.99 6.60 2.76
N TRP A 460 -18.01 6.19 3.51
CA TRP A 460 -19.21 6.99 3.79
C TRP A 460 -18.91 8.29 4.57
N ASN A 461 -17.92 8.23 5.47
CA ASN A 461 -17.54 9.36 6.32
C ASN A 461 -16.20 10.01 5.92
N SER A 462 -15.60 9.62 4.80
CA SER A 462 -14.27 10.07 4.33
C SER A 462 -14.04 11.58 4.46
N LYS A 463 -14.93 12.41 3.89
CA LYS A 463 -14.82 13.89 3.94
C LYS A 463 -14.79 14.43 5.37
N LYS A 464 -15.70 13.96 6.24
CA LYS A 464 -15.79 14.41 7.64
C LYS A 464 -14.57 13.94 8.43
N ILE A 465 -14.12 12.71 8.22
CA ILE A 465 -12.93 12.15 8.86
C ILE A 465 -11.69 12.97 8.48
N THR A 466 -11.47 13.26 7.19
CA THR A 466 -10.34 14.07 6.72
C THR A 466 -10.39 15.49 7.28
N GLN A 467 -11.57 16.12 7.34
CA GLN A 467 -11.74 17.44 7.97
C GLN A 467 -11.44 17.41 9.48
N CYS A 468 -11.86 16.37 10.19
CA CYS A 468 -11.55 16.19 11.61
C CYS A 468 -10.05 16.01 11.86
N PHE A 469 -9.35 15.26 11.02
CA PHE A 469 -7.89 15.09 11.10
C PHE A 469 -7.14 16.38 10.82
N ALA A 470 -7.59 17.19 9.87
CA ALA A 470 -7.00 18.50 9.57
C ALA A 470 -7.15 19.51 10.72
N ALA A 471 -8.29 19.49 11.43
CA ALA A 471 -8.58 20.44 12.51
C ALA A 471 -7.85 20.14 13.84
N ASN A 472 -7.48 18.88 14.10
CA ASN A 472 -6.97 18.41 15.39
C ASN A 472 -5.50 17.93 15.34
N SER A 473 -4.69 18.48 14.44
CA SER A 473 -3.29 18.07 14.18
C SER A 473 -2.36 18.03 15.40
N SER A 474 -2.68 18.75 16.49
CA SER A 474 -1.89 18.79 17.72
C SER A 474 -2.19 17.64 18.70
N GLN A 475 -3.34 16.97 18.60
CA GLN A 475 -3.75 15.85 19.49
C GLN A 475 -3.72 14.49 18.80
N ILE A 476 -3.76 14.45 17.47
CA ILE A 476 -3.82 13.21 16.70
C ILE A 476 -2.42 12.85 16.20
N THR A 477 -1.85 11.76 16.72
CA THR A 477 -0.53 11.22 16.33
C THR A 477 -0.54 10.46 14.99
N PHE A 478 -1.69 10.46 14.30
CA PHE A 478 -1.94 9.74 13.06
C PHE A 478 -1.97 10.72 11.88
N SER A 479 -0.90 10.76 11.09
CA SER A 479 -0.78 11.67 9.93
C SER A 479 -1.85 11.36 8.87
N PRO A 480 -2.42 12.37 8.17
CA PRO A 480 -3.38 12.17 7.08
C PRO A 480 -2.88 11.19 6.00
N LYS A 481 -1.60 11.26 5.63
CA LYS A 481 -1.00 10.33 4.63
C LYS A 481 -1.03 8.86 5.08
N LYS A 482 -0.82 8.59 6.37
CA LYS A 482 -0.84 7.21 6.92
C LYS A 482 -2.28 6.67 7.02
N PHE A 483 -3.26 7.55 7.26
CA PHE A 483 -4.67 7.21 7.14
C PHE A 483 -5.05 6.85 5.70
N GLU A 484 -4.59 7.63 4.73
CA GLU A 484 -4.82 7.34 3.31
C GLU A 484 -4.21 5.99 2.90
N GLN A 485 -3.00 5.68 3.38
CA GLN A 485 -2.35 4.38 3.16
C GLN A 485 -3.16 3.23 3.76
N LEU A 486 -3.61 3.37 5.01
CA LEU A 486 -4.47 2.38 5.67
C LEU A 486 -5.78 2.19 4.90
N PHE A 487 -6.38 3.28 4.43
CA PHE A 487 -7.63 3.24 3.68
C PHE A 487 -7.46 2.50 2.35
N LYS A 488 -6.43 2.85 1.57
CA LYS A 488 -6.06 2.14 0.32
C LYS A 488 -5.77 0.66 0.55
N LEU A 489 -5.03 0.33 1.61
CA LEU A 489 -4.73 -1.05 1.98
C LEU A 489 -6.01 -1.82 2.37
N SER A 490 -6.89 -1.21 3.16
CA SER A 490 -8.15 -1.84 3.60
C SER A 490 -9.06 -2.17 2.41
N ILE A 491 -9.17 -1.28 1.43
CA ILE A 491 -9.91 -1.53 0.18
C ILE A 491 -9.26 -2.67 -0.61
N THR A 492 -7.94 -2.65 -0.76
CA THR A 492 -7.20 -3.69 -1.49
C THR A 492 -7.43 -5.06 -0.88
N VAL A 493 -7.31 -5.17 0.44
CA VAL A 493 -7.54 -6.43 1.17
C VAL A 493 -9.00 -6.86 1.04
N LEU A 494 -9.97 -5.95 1.17
CA LEU A 494 -11.38 -6.27 0.99
C LEU A 494 -11.68 -6.83 -0.41
N SER A 495 -11.13 -6.21 -1.46
CA SER A 495 -11.28 -6.68 -2.84
C SER A 495 -10.65 -8.06 -3.05
N GLN A 496 -9.50 -8.34 -2.43
CA GLN A 496 -8.88 -9.68 -2.47
C GLN A 496 -9.70 -10.74 -1.72
N VAL A 497 -10.25 -10.38 -0.55
CA VAL A 497 -11.14 -11.27 0.22
C VAL A 497 -12.40 -11.59 -0.59
N TYR A 498 -13.03 -10.57 -1.19
CA TYR A 498 -14.18 -10.74 -2.07
C TYR A 498 -13.85 -11.65 -3.24
N LEU A 499 -12.74 -11.41 -3.95
CA LEU A 499 -12.34 -12.23 -5.09
C LEU A 499 -12.10 -13.69 -4.68
N LYS A 500 -11.47 -13.95 -3.54
CA LYS A 500 -11.28 -15.32 -3.04
C LYS A 500 -12.62 -15.98 -2.67
N ASP A 501 -13.53 -15.23 -2.07
CA ASP A 501 -14.87 -15.70 -1.76
C ASP A 501 -15.71 -16.01 -3.02
N THR A 502 -15.48 -15.33 -4.15
CA THR A 502 -16.15 -15.70 -5.42
C THR A 502 -15.85 -17.15 -5.84
N ARG A 503 -14.65 -17.66 -5.52
CA ARG A 503 -14.23 -19.04 -5.78
C ARG A 503 -14.65 -20.00 -4.65
N LEU A 504 -14.38 -19.61 -3.41
CA LEU A 504 -14.56 -20.46 -2.22
C LEU A 504 -16.01 -20.54 -1.72
N LYS A 505 -16.81 -19.51 -1.99
CA LYS A 505 -18.21 -19.34 -1.57
C LYS A 505 -18.41 -19.61 -0.07
N VAL A 506 -17.61 -18.96 0.77
CA VAL A 506 -17.64 -19.12 2.24
C VAL A 506 -18.68 -18.20 2.86
N MET A 507 -18.83 -16.99 2.32
CA MET A 507 -19.81 -16.03 2.81
C MET A 507 -21.24 -16.44 2.43
N PRO A 508 -22.26 -16.12 3.25
CA PRO A 508 -23.65 -16.35 2.89
C PRO A 508 -24.06 -15.63 1.59
N ALA A 509 -25.08 -16.14 0.91
CA ALA A 509 -25.63 -15.50 -0.27
C ALA A 509 -26.01 -14.04 0.04
N ASN A 510 -25.65 -13.13 -0.87
CA ASN A 510 -25.88 -11.69 -0.75
C ASN A 510 -25.17 -10.99 0.42
N ALA A 511 -24.28 -11.66 1.17
CA ALA A 511 -23.59 -11.05 2.32
C ALA A 511 -22.73 -9.83 1.94
N TRP A 512 -22.30 -9.73 0.69
CA TRP A 512 -21.55 -8.58 0.18
C TRP A 512 -22.42 -7.38 -0.19
N LEU A 513 -23.71 -7.58 -0.45
CA LEU A 513 -24.60 -6.53 -0.91
C LEU A 513 -24.94 -5.55 0.23
N LEU A 514 -25.10 -4.28 -0.12
CA LEU A 514 -25.69 -3.27 0.75
C LEU A 514 -27.19 -3.14 0.46
N ASN A 515 -27.97 -2.66 1.44
CA ASN A 515 -29.41 -2.46 1.30
C ASN A 515 -29.73 -1.50 0.14
N SER A 516 -30.63 -1.91 -0.76
CA SER A 516 -31.01 -1.20 -1.98
C SER A 516 -31.58 0.20 -1.74
N GLN A 517 -32.22 0.46 -0.59
CA GLN A 517 -32.74 1.80 -0.26
C GLN A 517 -31.63 2.86 -0.08
N ARG A 518 -30.40 2.46 0.28
CA ARG A 518 -29.26 3.40 0.39
C ARG A 518 -28.62 3.74 -0.96
N LEU A 519 -28.85 2.93 -2.00
CA LEU A 519 -28.11 2.96 -3.26
C LEU A 519 -29.06 3.14 -4.45
N GLU A 520 -29.88 4.20 -4.42
CA GLU A 520 -30.53 4.69 -5.65
C GLU A 520 -29.49 5.40 -6.53
N LEU A 521 -28.85 4.62 -7.40
CA LEU A 521 -27.74 5.05 -8.25
C LEU A 521 -28.19 5.64 -9.60
N ASN A 522 -29.49 5.59 -9.92
CA ASN A 522 -30.00 6.11 -11.21
C ASN A 522 -29.74 7.61 -11.37
N HIS A 523 -29.72 8.37 -10.28
CA HIS A 523 -29.40 9.80 -10.28
C HIS A 523 -27.90 10.09 -10.31
N LEU A 524 -27.04 9.06 -10.23
CA LEU A 524 -25.58 9.22 -10.28
C LEU A 524 -25.00 8.98 -11.67
N ILE A 525 -25.78 8.51 -12.65
CA ILE A 525 -25.28 8.30 -14.02
C ILE A 525 -24.62 9.57 -14.54
N ASP A 526 -25.24 10.72 -14.29
CA ASP A 526 -24.67 12.00 -14.69
C ASP A 526 -23.40 12.35 -13.92
N THR A 527 -23.39 12.11 -12.61
CA THR A 527 -22.20 12.35 -11.78
C THR A 527 -21.02 11.45 -12.15
N ILE A 528 -21.28 10.19 -12.50
CA ILE A 528 -20.26 9.23 -12.93
C ILE A 528 -19.68 9.66 -14.27
N ALA A 529 -20.54 10.05 -15.22
CA ALA A 529 -20.10 10.52 -16.52
C ALA A 529 -19.29 11.83 -16.41
N ASP A 530 -19.76 12.80 -15.61
CA ASP A 530 -19.03 14.05 -15.34
C ASP A 530 -17.68 13.80 -14.66
N TYR A 531 -17.58 12.79 -13.77
CA TYR A 531 -16.32 12.38 -13.16
C TYR A 531 -15.36 11.81 -14.22
N ASP A 532 -15.85 10.93 -15.10
CA ASP A 532 -15.04 10.33 -16.16
C ASP A 532 -14.57 11.38 -17.18
N GLU A 533 -15.43 12.34 -17.55
CA GLU A 533 -15.07 13.46 -18.44
C GLU A 533 -13.92 14.27 -17.86
N LYS A 534 -14.03 14.72 -16.60
CA LYS A 534 -12.97 15.48 -15.92
C LYS A 534 -11.69 14.69 -15.73
N LYS A 535 -11.80 13.40 -15.40
CA LYS A 535 -10.65 12.52 -15.26
C LYS A 535 -9.91 12.32 -16.58
N ASN A 536 -10.63 12.28 -17.70
CA ASN A 536 -10.04 12.12 -19.03
C ASN A 536 -9.45 13.45 -19.57
N GLU A 537 -9.99 14.60 -19.15
CA GLU A 537 -9.43 15.94 -19.48
C GLU A 537 -8.09 16.21 -18.78
N ALA A 538 -7.90 15.67 -17.57
CA ALA A 538 -6.62 15.65 -16.88
C ALA A 538 -5.63 14.75 -17.64
N ALA A 539 -4.84 15.34 -18.52
CA ALA A 539 -3.82 14.63 -19.30
C ALA A 539 -2.96 13.73 -18.40
N TYR A 540 -2.76 12.48 -18.83
CA TYR A 540 -1.94 11.42 -18.24
C TYR A 540 -1.06 11.85 -17.05
N ASP A 541 -1.40 11.36 -15.85
CA ASP A 541 -0.65 11.34 -14.57
C ASP A 541 -0.95 12.38 -13.46
N SER A 542 -2.06 13.13 -13.49
CA SER A 542 -2.56 13.77 -12.24
C SER A 542 -3.97 13.35 -11.86
N ASP A 543 -4.10 12.43 -10.90
CA ASP A 543 -5.37 12.08 -10.21
C ASP A 543 -6.04 13.31 -9.51
N ASP A 544 -5.36 14.46 -9.49
CA ASP A 544 -5.76 15.71 -8.80
C ASP A 544 -7.11 16.28 -9.28
N GLU A 545 -7.44 16.25 -10.58
CA GLU A 545 -8.71 16.86 -11.05
C GLU A 545 -9.94 15.99 -10.73
N GLY A 546 -9.78 14.66 -10.83
CA GLY A 546 -10.82 13.72 -10.44
C GLY A 546 -11.12 13.80 -8.93
N ASP A 547 -10.07 13.85 -8.11
CA ASP A 547 -10.21 14.01 -6.66
C ASP A 547 -10.78 15.39 -6.29
N SER A 548 -10.42 16.45 -7.03
CA SER A 548 -11.02 17.78 -6.88
C SER A 548 -12.52 17.77 -7.15
N TYR A 549 -12.97 17.11 -8.23
CA TYR A 549 -14.40 16.97 -8.51
C TYR A 549 -15.12 16.19 -7.42
N ILE A 550 -14.59 15.04 -7.02
CA ILE A 550 -15.12 14.23 -5.91
C ILE A 550 -15.30 15.08 -4.65
N ASN A 551 -14.32 15.92 -4.32
CA ASN A 551 -14.35 16.78 -3.13
C ASN A 551 -15.36 17.93 -3.24
N SER A 552 -15.70 18.37 -4.45
CA SER A 552 -16.74 19.38 -4.71
C SER A 552 -18.16 18.86 -4.47
N LEU A 553 -18.37 17.55 -4.54
CA LEU A 553 -19.69 16.94 -4.42
C LEU A 553 -20.24 17.00 -2.98
N PRO A 554 -21.58 16.97 -2.81
CA PRO A 554 -22.23 16.74 -1.53
C PRO A 554 -21.76 15.41 -0.90
N GLN A 555 -21.69 15.33 0.44
CA GLN A 555 -21.14 14.16 1.14
C GLN A 555 -21.79 12.83 0.70
N GLU A 556 -23.11 12.81 0.57
CA GLU A 556 -23.83 11.58 0.20
C GLU A 556 -23.53 11.14 -1.24
N THR A 557 -23.54 12.09 -2.18
CA THR A 557 -23.19 11.85 -3.59
C THR A 557 -21.75 11.38 -3.72
N GLN A 558 -20.83 12.02 -2.99
CA GLN A 558 -19.42 11.63 -2.92
C GLN A 558 -19.26 10.19 -2.40
N ALA A 559 -19.92 9.85 -1.30
CA ALA A 559 -19.86 8.51 -0.72
C ALA A 559 -20.38 7.44 -1.69
N LYS A 560 -21.52 7.70 -2.35
CA LYS A 560 -22.08 6.78 -3.34
C LYS A 560 -21.18 6.61 -4.56
N LEU A 561 -20.59 7.69 -5.09
CA LEU A 561 -19.61 7.63 -6.18
C LEU A 561 -18.36 6.85 -5.75
N GLN A 562 -17.86 7.05 -4.53
CA GLN A 562 -16.72 6.31 -4.00
C GLN A 562 -17.02 4.81 -3.80
N ILE A 563 -18.22 4.46 -3.36
CA ILE A 563 -18.68 3.06 -3.31
C ILE A 563 -18.68 2.44 -4.71
N TYR A 564 -19.20 3.17 -5.70
CA TYR A 564 -19.20 2.76 -7.09
C TYR A 564 -17.76 2.52 -7.62
N LEU A 565 -16.83 3.44 -7.36
CA LEU A 565 -15.46 3.35 -7.87
C LEU A 565 -14.60 2.30 -7.15
N LYS A 566 -14.75 2.14 -5.83
CA LYS A 566 -13.81 1.36 -4.99
C LYS A 566 -14.37 0.04 -4.48
N THR A 567 -15.69 -0.07 -4.33
CA THR A 567 -16.36 -1.27 -3.80
C THR A 567 -17.63 -1.60 -4.58
N PRO A 568 -17.56 -1.75 -5.92
CA PRO A 568 -18.73 -1.97 -6.78
C PRO A 568 -19.49 -3.26 -6.42
N PHE A 569 -18.81 -4.26 -5.85
CA PHE A 569 -19.40 -5.52 -5.41
C PHE A 569 -20.39 -5.38 -4.23
N PHE A 570 -20.50 -4.20 -3.61
CA PHE A 570 -21.60 -3.86 -2.70
C PHE A 570 -22.94 -3.66 -3.43
N ILE A 571 -22.90 -3.47 -4.74
CA ILE A 571 -24.05 -3.29 -5.60
C ILE A 571 -24.27 -4.61 -6.36
N SER A 572 -25.53 -5.05 -6.40
CA SER A 572 -25.90 -6.29 -7.11
C SER A 572 -25.44 -6.26 -8.57
N PHE A 573 -25.06 -7.42 -9.11
CA PHE A 573 -24.62 -7.57 -10.49
C PHE A 573 -25.61 -6.94 -11.49
N HIS A 574 -26.89 -7.30 -11.41
CA HIS A 574 -27.95 -6.76 -12.29
C HIS A 574 -28.01 -5.23 -12.26
N LYS A 575 -27.90 -4.63 -11.07
CA LYS A 575 -27.93 -3.17 -10.95
C LYS A 575 -26.69 -2.51 -11.56
N ARG A 576 -25.53 -3.14 -11.47
CA ARG A 576 -24.30 -2.68 -12.16
C ARG A 576 -24.42 -2.80 -13.68
N VAL A 577 -25.07 -3.85 -14.19
CA VAL A 577 -25.38 -3.99 -15.63
C VAL A 577 -26.32 -2.87 -16.10
N GLU A 578 -27.35 -2.52 -15.34
CA GLU A 578 -28.22 -1.38 -15.65
C GLU A 578 -27.44 -0.06 -15.72
N ILE A 579 -26.55 0.19 -14.74
CA ILE A 579 -25.70 1.39 -14.72
C ILE A 579 -24.77 1.42 -15.93
N PHE A 580 -24.12 0.29 -16.24
CA PHE A 580 -23.26 0.15 -17.40
C PHE A 580 -23.99 0.48 -18.71
N GLN A 581 -25.21 -0.05 -18.89
CA GLN A 581 -26.03 0.24 -20.07
C GLN A 581 -26.49 1.70 -20.13
N ALA A 582 -26.86 2.29 -18.99
CA ALA A 582 -27.25 3.70 -18.91
C ALA A 582 -26.09 4.65 -19.26
N LEU A 583 -24.86 4.32 -18.84
CA LEU A 583 -23.65 5.06 -19.21
C LEU A 583 -23.37 4.99 -20.71
N ILE A 584 -23.52 3.81 -21.31
CA ILE A 584 -23.44 3.64 -22.77
C ILE A 584 -24.52 4.48 -23.48
N ASP A 585 -25.77 4.46 -23.01
CA ASP A 585 -26.86 5.21 -23.63
C ASP A 585 -26.65 6.72 -23.55
N ARG A 586 -26.09 7.22 -22.45
CA ARG A 586 -25.68 8.62 -22.31
C ARG A 586 -24.57 8.97 -23.31
N ASP A 587 -23.52 8.15 -23.41
CA ASP A 587 -22.41 8.36 -24.37
C ASP A 587 -22.89 8.34 -25.83
N ARG A 588 -23.78 7.39 -26.18
CA ARG A 588 -24.41 7.34 -27.52
C ARG A 588 -25.22 8.59 -27.81
N SER A 589 -25.94 9.11 -26.81
CA SER A 589 -26.72 10.34 -26.93
C SER A 589 -25.81 11.56 -27.14
N HIS A 590 -24.71 11.64 -26.39
CA HIS A 590 -23.71 12.71 -26.50
C HIS A 590 -23.03 12.72 -27.88
N LEU A 591 -22.73 11.54 -28.43
CA LEU A 591 -22.20 11.38 -29.79
C LEU A 591 -23.26 11.58 -30.89
N GLY A 592 -24.54 11.78 -30.53
CA GLY A 592 -25.64 11.95 -31.47
C GLY A 592 -26.00 10.69 -32.26
N LEU A 593 -25.70 9.49 -31.72
CA LEU A 593 -25.95 8.20 -32.36
C LEU A 593 -27.40 7.69 -32.18
N ASN A 594 -28.15 8.25 -31.22
CA ASN A 594 -29.51 7.81 -30.89
C ASN A 594 -30.61 8.49 -31.71
N ASN A 595 -30.30 9.54 -32.48
CA ASN A 595 -31.28 10.25 -33.29
C ASN A 595 -31.54 9.50 -34.61
N SER A 596 -32.46 8.54 -34.58
CA SER A 596 -33.08 7.94 -35.78
C SER A 596 -34.00 8.92 -36.55
N ALA A 597 -34.22 10.14 -36.02
CA ALA A 597 -35.21 11.10 -36.52
C ALA A 597 -34.63 12.50 -36.84
N SER A 598 -33.51 12.57 -37.56
CA SER A 598 -33.16 13.83 -38.25
C SER A 598 -33.98 13.91 -39.54
N LEU A 599 -35.08 14.65 -39.47
CA LEU A 599 -36.13 14.86 -40.50
C LEU A 599 -35.64 15.53 -41.81
N PHE A 600 -34.33 15.77 -41.95
CA PHE A 600 -33.70 16.29 -43.17
C PHE A 600 -32.48 15.45 -43.52
N GLY A 601 -32.66 14.52 -44.46
CA GLY A 601 -31.74 13.43 -44.82
C GLY A 601 -30.43 13.83 -45.51
N MET A 602 -29.71 14.84 -45.02
CA MET A 602 -28.36 15.17 -45.50
C MET A 602 -27.22 14.91 -44.50
N ASP A 603 -27.51 14.80 -43.20
CA ASP A 603 -26.49 14.54 -42.17
C ASP A 603 -26.33 13.04 -41.83
N PHE A 604 -27.33 12.21 -42.17
CA PHE A 604 -27.36 10.76 -41.91
C PHE A 604 -26.31 9.96 -42.70
N MET A 605 -25.89 10.46 -43.86
CA MET A 605 -24.89 9.77 -44.70
C MET A 605 -23.45 10.03 -44.25
N GLN A 606 -23.18 11.05 -43.42
CA GLN A 606 -21.80 11.42 -43.05
C GLN A 606 -21.21 10.60 -41.89
N ARG A 607 -22.01 9.82 -41.15
CA ARG A 607 -21.55 9.09 -39.94
C ARG A 607 -21.55 7.57 -40.07
N ARG A 608 -21.87 7.02 -41.25
CA ARG A 608 -21.88 5.57 -41.49
C ARG A 608 -20.59 5.17 -42.18
N HIS A 609 -19.79 4.34 -41.53
CA HIS A 609 -18.53 3.86 -42.10
C HIS A 609 -18.80 2.61 -42.93
N ILE A 610 -18.65 2.75 -44.24
CA ILE A 610 -18.88 1.66 -45.20
C ILE A 610 -17.54 0.93 -45.41
N ALA A 611 -17.54 -0.38 -45.24
CA ALA A 611 -16.41 -1.23 -45.59
C ALA A 611 -16.85 -2.44 -46.41
N GLU A 612 -16.01 -2.81 -47.36
CA GLU A 612 -16.13 -4.03 -48.15
C GLU A 612 -15.18 -5.07 -47.58
N ILE A 613 -15.72 -6.21 -47.14
CA ILE A 613 -14.99 -7.23 -46.37
C ILE A 613 -15.09 -8.56 -47.08
N ARG A 614 -13.95 -9.20 -47.37
CA ARG A 614 -13.92 -10.54 -47.96
C ARG A 614 -14.14 -11.59 -46.88
N ARG A 615 -15.05 -12.54 -47.11
CA ARG A 615 -15.35 -13.61 -46.13
C ARG A 615 -14.14 -14.50 -45.79
N GLU A 616 -13.18 -14.63 -46.69
CA GLU A 616 -11.97 -15.46 -46.49
C GLU A 616 -10.86 -14.74 -45.71
N HIS A 617 -11.00 -13.42 -45.46
CA HIS A 617 -9.98 -12.57 -44.83
C HIS A 617 -10.61 -11.55 -43.88
N LEU A 618 -11.52 -11.98 -42.99
CA LEU A 618 -12.33 -11.07 -42.19
C LEU A 618 -11.45 -10.18 -41.29
N LEU A 619 -10.49 -10.77 -40.58
CA LEU A 619 -9.69 -10.03 -39.60
C LEU A 619 -8.83 -8.95 -40.27
N ASN A 620 -8.13 -9.32 -41.34
CA ASN A 620 -7.22 -8.40 -42.04
C ASN A 620 -7.99 -7.26 -42.71
N ASP A 621 -9.06 -7.56 -43.44
CA ASP A 621 -9.88 -6.54 -44.12
C ASP A 621 -10.56 -5.62 -43.09
N ALA A 622 -11.02 -6.18 -41.97
CA ALA A 622 -11.57 -5.41 -40.86
C ALA A 622 -10.53 -4.48 -40.23
N TYR A 623 -9.31 -4.97 -39.99
CA TYR A 623 -8.24 -4.17 -39.42
C TYR A 623 -7.81 -3.04 -40.37
N GLU A 624 -7.67 -3.31 -41.67
CA GLU A 624 -7.32 -2.30 -42.67
C GLU A 624 -8.38 -1.20 -42.75
N SER A 625 -9.66 -1.58 -42.69
CA SER A 625 -10.80 -0.65 -42.78
C SER A 625 -11.02 0.15 -41.51
N PHE A 626 -10.91 -0.49 -40.34
CA PHE A 626 -11.41 0.06 -39.08
C PHE A 626 -10.37 0.17 -37.97
N GLY A 627 -9.22 -0.49 -38.07
CA GLY A 627 -8.23 -0.57 -36.98
C GLY A 627 -7.73 0.80 -36.49
N LYS A 628 -7.63 1.77 -37.41
CA LYS A 628 -7.12 3.13 -37.13
C LYS A 628 -8.20 4.11 -36.65
N MET A 629 -9.46 3.71 -36.54
CA MET A 629 -10.57 4.62 -36.29
C MET A 629 -10.66 5.18 -34.87
N GLY A 630 -9.83 4.73 -33.93
CA GLY A 630 -9.90 5.20 -32.55
C GLY A 630 -11.31 5.04 -31.96
N GLY A 631 -11.74 6.02 -31.17
CA GLY A 631 -13.11 6.09 -30.62
C GLY A 631 -14.23 6.27 -31.67
N THR A 632 -13.91 6.66 -32.92
CA THR A 632 -14.95 6.79 -33.97
C THR A 632 -15.51 5.44 -34.42
N PHE A 633 -14.87 4.33 -34.04
CA PHE A 633 -15.40 2.98 -34.25
C PHE A 633 -16.72 2.72 -33.46
N LYS A 634 -17.08 3.60 -32.50
CA LYS A 634 -18.41 3.62 -31.86
C LYS A 634 -19.56 3.90 -32.84
N ASN A 635 -19.30 4.57 -33.96
CA ASN A 635 -20.30 4.93 -34.96
C ASN A 635 -21.00 3.70 -35.59
N GLN A 636 -22.06 3.96 -36.35
CA GLN A 636 -22.76 2.90 -37.09
C GLN A 636 -21.87 2.39 -38.23
N LEU A 637 -21.65 1.08 -38.27
CA LEU A 637 -20.92 0.41 -39.34
C LEU A 637 -21.91 0.02 -40.45
N ALA A 638 -21.43 -0.02 -41.69
CA ALA A 638 -22.15 -0.59 -42.83
C ALA A 638 -21.22 -1.57 -43.54
N ILE A 639 -21.51 -2.86 -43.41
CA ILE A 639 -20.65 -3.92 -43.93
C ILE A 639 -21.24 -4.45 -45.24
N ARG A 640 -20.38 -4.61 -46.25
CA ARG A 640 -20.68 -5.32 -47.49
C ARG A 640 -19.75 -6.50 -47.63
N PHE A 641 -20.29 -7.71 -47.66
CA PHE A 641 -19.47 -8.91 -47.86
C PHE A 641 -19.18 -9.14 -49.34
N ILE A 642 -17.94 -9.53 -49.63
CA ILE A 642 -17.49 -9.94 -50.97
C ILE A 642 -17.15 -11.42 -50.93
N ASN A 643 -17.78 -12.18 -51.83
CA ASN A 643 -17.49 -13.59 -52.09
C ASN A 643 -16.89 -13.78 -53.48
N LYS A 644 -16.53 -15.04 -53.81
CA LYS A 644 -16.04 -15.46 -55.13
C LYS A 644 -16.98 -15.11 -56.30
N HIS A 645 -18.25 -14.84 -56.01
CA HIS A 645 -19.29 -14.51 -56.99
C HIS A 645 -19.61 -13.01 -57.07
N GLY A 646 -18.90 -12.15 -56.33
CA GLY A 646 -19.11 -10.69 -56.30
C GLY A 646 -19.57 -10.17 -54.93
N THR A 647 -20.02 -8.91 -54.91
CA THR A 647 -20.64 -8.27 -53.74
C THR A 647 -22.00 -8.89 -53.43
N GLU A 648 -22.21 -9.29 -52.18
CA GLU A 648 -23.51 -9.74 -51.70
C GLU A 648 -24.46 -8.54 -51.57
N ASP A 649 -25.62 -8.59 -52.25
CA ASP A 649 -26.67 -7.58 -52.13
C ASP A 649 -27.39 -7.73 -50.78
N GLY A 650 -27.01 -6.91 -49.80
CA GLY A 650 -27.60 -6.88 -48.46
C GLY A 650 -27.94 -5.47 -48.01
N VAL A 651 -29.19 -5.25 -47.56
CA VAL A 651 -29.60 -4.00 -46.90
C VAL A 651 -29.28 -4.14 -45.41
N ASP A 652 -28.32 -3.35 -44.92
CA ASP A 652 -27.86 -3.39 -43.54
C ASP A 652 -28.90 -2.76 -42.57
N GLY A 653 -29.75 -3.63 -42.01
CA GLY A 653 -30.62 -3.35 -40.86
C GLY A 653 -30.00 -3.74 -39.50
N GLY A 654 -28.68 -3.89 -39.40
CA GLY A 654 -27.95 -4.29 -38.19
C GLY A 654 -27.50 -5.77 -38.17
N GLY A 655 -28.16 -6.62 -38.96
CA GLY A 655 -27.85 -8.05 -39.03
C GLY A 655 -26.47 -8.37 -39.61
N LEU A 656 -26.05 -7.65 -40.66
CA LEU A 656 -24.73 -7.83 -41.29
C LEU A 656 -23.59 -7.34 -40.38
N THR A 657 -23.84 -6.30 -39.60
CA THR A 657 -22.87 -5.80 -38.62
C THR A 657 -22.65 -6.82 -37.49
N LYS A 658 -23.71 -7.47 -36.99
CA LYS A 658 -23.59 -8.54 -35.99
C LYS A 658 -22.80 -9.75 -36.53
N GLU A 659 -23.09 -10.17 -37.75
CA GLU A 659 -22.36 -11.26 -38.43
C GLU A 659 -20.87 -10.90 -38.63
N PHE A 660 -20.58 -9.68 -39.06
CA PHE A 660 -19.22 -9.18 -39.18
C PHE A 660 -18.45 -9.22 -37.85
N LEU A 661 -19.02 -8.64 -36.79
CA LEU A 661 -18.35 -8.59 -35.48
C LEU A 661 -18.08 -10.00 -34.95
N THR A 662 -19.08 -10.88 -34.98
CA THR A 662 -18.92 -12.27 -34.51
C THR A 662 -17.95 -13.08 -35.37
N GLY A 663 -17.94 -12.86 -36.69
CA GLY A 663 -16.99 -13.48 -37.61
C GLY A 663 -15.53 -13.05 -37.38
N VAL A 664 -15.28 -11.73 -37.24
CA VAL A 664 -13.96 -11.19 -36.92
C VAL A 664 -13.46 -11.73 -35.58
N VAL A 665 -14.35 -11.84 -34.59
CA VAL A 665 -13.98 -12.41 -33.30
C VAL A 665 -13.52 -13.87 -33.43
N LYS A 666 -14.29 -14.69 -34.15
CA LYS A 666 -13.96 -16.11 -34.36
C LYS A 666 -12.64 -16.28 -35.10
N GLU A 667 -12.36 -15.46 -36.10
CA GLU A 667 -11.09 -15.50 -36.83
C GLU A 667 -9.92 -14.99 -35.97
N GLY A 668 -10.12 -13.90 -35.24
CA GLY A 668 -9.04 -13.27 -34.47
C GLY A 668 -8.59 -14.04 -33.23
N PHE A 669 -9.45 -14.86 -32.62
CA PHE A 669 -9.00 -15.76 -31.55
C PHE A 669 -8.17 -16.94 -32.05
N ASN A 670 -8.26 -17.28 -33.33
CA ASN A 670 -7.38 -18.25 -33.96
C ASN A 670 -6.03 -17.58 -34.30
N GLY A 671 -5.05 -17.71 -33.40
CA GLY A 671 -3.65 -17.35 -33.65
C GLY A 671 -3.13 -16.08 -32.95
N LEU A 672 -4.01 -15.30 -32.30
CA LEU A 672 -3.61 -14.23 -31.36
C LEU A 672 -3.80 -14.66 -29.90
N PHE A 673 -4.68 -15.63 -29.67
CA PHE A 673 -5.02 -16.20 -28.38
C PHE A 673 -4.80 -17.71 -28.42
N ILE A 674 -4.62 -18.28 -27.24
CA ILE A 674 -4.52 -19.73 -27.03
C ILE A 674 -5.49 -20.14 -25.92
N GLU A 675 -5.84 -21.41 -25.90
CA GLU A 675 -6.73 -22.00 -24.91
C GLU A 675 -5.94 -22.69 -23.80
N ASN A 676 -6.42 -22.58 -22.56
CA ASN A 676 -5.95 -23.42 -21.45
C ASN A 676 -6.62 -24.80 -21.48
N TYR A 677 -6.37 -25.64 -20.46
CA TYR A 677 -6.97 -26.97 -20.34
C TYR A 677 -8.51 -26.96 -20.30
N ASN A 678 -9.13 -25.85 -19.89
CA ASN A 678 -10.59 -25.69 -19.81
C ASN A 678 -11.20 -25.07 -21.08
N HIS A 679 -10.44 -24.94 -22.17
CA HIS A 679 -10.86 -24.24 -23.39
C HIS A 679 -11.16 -22.74 -23.18
N GLU A 680 -10.49 -22.13 -22.19
CA GLU A 680 -10.61 -20.70 -21.92
C GLU A 680 -9.44 -19.94 -22.58
N LEU A 681 -9.78 -18.87 -23.28
CA LEU A 681 -8.89 -18.05 -24.10
C LEU A 681 -8.08 -17.07 -23.26
N TYR A 682 -6.79 -16.96 -23.58
CA TYR A 682 -5.92 -15.91 -23.10
C TYR A 682 -4.89 -15.52 -24.17
N PRO A 683 -4.33 -14.30 -24.14
CA PRO A 683 -3.41 -13.85 -25.16
C PRO A 683 -2.15 -14.73 -25.24
N ASP A 684 -1.71 -15.06 -26.45
CA ASP A 684 -0.54 -15.93 -26.65
C ASP A 684 0.74 -15.32 -26.04
N PRO A 685 1.35 -15.97 -25.03
CA PRO A 685 2.65 -15.62 -24.45
C PRO A 685 3.76 -15.33 -25.45
N GLU A 686 3.82 -16.09 -26.55
CA GLU A 686 4.94 -16.04 -27.49
C GLU A 686 5.05 -14.69 -28.19
N ILE A 687 3.92 -14.02 -28.45
CA ILE A 687 3.88 -12.72 -29.15
C ILE A 687 4.67 -11.68 -28.36
N GLY A 688 4.39 -11.56 -27.05
CA GLY A 688 5.05 -10.60 -26.17
C GLY A 688 6.54 -10.90 -25.98
N ILE A 689 6.89 -12.17 -25.77
CA ILE A 689 8.28 -12.60 -25.58
C ILE A 689 9.10 -12.37 -26.85
N LYS A 690 8.62 -12.82 -28.02
CA LYS A 690 9.32 -12.63 -29.31
C LYS A 690 9.50 -11.15 -29.62
N TYR A 691 8.49 -10.32 -29.37
CA TYR A 691 8.60 -8.87 -29.53
C TYR A 691 9.67 -8.25 -28.61
N GLN A 692 9.67 -8.59 -27.32
CA GLN A 692 10.65 -8.08 -26.36
C GLN A 692 12.10 -8.42 -26.74
N TYR A 693 12.33 -9.64 -27.23
CA TYR A 693 13.66 -10.11 -27.66
C TYR A 693 13.96 -9.86 -29.14
N ARG A 694 13.14 -9.05 -29.82
CA ARG A 694 13.31 -8.63 -31.22
C ARG A 694 13.42 -9.80 -32.21
N VAL A 695 12.65 -10.86 -32.00
CA VAL A 695 12.49 -12.00 -32.92
C VAL A 695 11.24 -11.76 -33.77
N ASP A 696 11.41 -11.75 -35.09
CA ASP A 696 10.33 -11.50 -36.07
C ASP A 696 9.50 -10.24 -35.75
N SER A 697 10.18 -9.19 -35.27
CA SER A 697 9.54 -8.02 -34.63
C SER A 697 8.45 -7.36 -35.45
N ALA A 698 8.57 -7.34 -36.78
CA ALA A 698 7.57 -6.74 -37.67
C ALA A 698 6.25 -7.55 -37.68
N GLU A 699 6.35 -8.89 -37.71
CA GLU A 699 5.19 -9.78 -37.61
C GLU A 699 4.56 -9.68 -36.22
N GLN A 700 5.38 -9.69 -35.16
CA GLN A 700 4.84 -9.59 -33.79
C GLN A 700 4.18 -8.23 -33.54
N LEU A 701 4.72 -7.14 -34.10
CA LEU A 701 4.08 -5.83 -34.04
C LEU A 701 2.72 -5.82 -34.76
N LEU A 702 2.61 -6.48 -35.92
CA LEU A 702 1.33 -6.63 -36.61
C LEU A 702 0.34 -7.44 -35.77
N LYS A 703 0.78 -8.53 -35.15
CA LYS A 703 -0.06 -9.32 -34.22
C LYS A 703 -0.51 -8.48 -33.03
N LEU A 704 0.36 -7.69 -32.41
CA LEU A 704 -0.01 -6.77 -31.32
C LEU A 704 -1.03 -5.72 -31.77
N ASN A 705 -0.91 -5.21 -32.99
CA ASN A 705 -1.88 -4.29 -33.57
C ASN A 705 -3.24 -4.97 -33.83
N HIS A 706 -3.24 -6.22 -34.31
CA HIS A 706 -4.46 -7.01 -34.42
C HIS A 706 -5.05 -7.32 -33.04
N THR A 707 -4.24 -7.66 -32.04
CA THR A 707 -4.69 -7.84 -30.64
C THR A 707 -5.34 -6.57 -30.09
N ASN A 708 -4.77 -5.40 -30.37
CA ASN A 708 -5.39 -4.12 -30.04
C ASN A 708 -6.75 -3.94 -30.73
N PHE A 709 -6.81 -4.24 -32.03
CA PHE A 709 -8.07 -4.17 -32.77
C PHE A 709 -9.11 -5.16 -32.24
N MET A 710 -8.73 -6.38 -31.85
CA MET A 710 -9.61 -7.34 -31.20
C MET A 710 -10.19 -6.78 -29.90
N GLY A 711 -9.39 -6.05 -29.13
CA GLY A 711 -9.87 -5.25 -27.99
C GLY A 711 -10.99 -4.28 -28.39
N LYS A 712 -10.79 -3.50 -29.47
CA LYS A 712 -11.81 -2.58 -30.00
C LYS A 712 -13.07 -3.32 -30.45
N VAL A 713 -12.93 -4.47 -31.10
CA VAL A 713 -14.06 -5.29 -31.56
C VAL A 713 -14.89 -5.80 -30.37
N ILE A 714 -14.24 -6.31 -29.32
CA ILE A 714 -14.93 -6.72 -28.08
C ILE A 714 -15.58 -5.52 -27.39
N GLY A 715 -14.90 -4.37 -27.33
CA GLY A 715 -15.47 -3.13 -26.82
C GLY A 715 -16.70 -2.68 -27.62
N LYS A 716 -16.67 -2.81 -28.94
CA LYS A 716 -17.80 -2.50 -29.83
C LYS A 716 -18.96 -3.47 -29.62
N CYS A 717 -18.68 -4.75 -29.42
CA CYS A 717 -19.71 -5.73 -29.06
C CYS A 717 -20.41 -5.36 -27.75
N LEU A 718 -19.65 -5.00 -26.71
CA LEU A 718 -20.20 -4.51 -25.44
C LEU A 718 -21.03 -3.22 -25.63
N TYR A 719 -20.53 -2.28 -26.42
CA TYR A 719 -21.17 -0.98 -26.68
C TYR A 719 -22.48 -1.10 -27.48
N ASP A 720 -22.54 -2.04 -28.44
CA ASP A 720 -23.73 -2.31 -29.26
C ASP A 720 -24.62 -3.42 -28.68
N ARG A 721 -24.28 -3.97 -27.50
CA ARG A 721 -25.02 -5.04 -26.82
C ARG A 721 -25.09 -6.34 -27.62
N VAL A 722 -24.02 -6.64 -28.36
CA VAL A 722 -23.83 -7.88 -29.10
C VAL A 722 -23.05 -8.85 -28.22
N LEU A 723 -23.65 -10.00 -27.92
CA LEU A 723 -22.96 -11.08 -27.23
C LEU A 723 -22.00 -11.81 -28.16
N VAL A 724 -20.92 -12.33 -27.59
CA VAL A 724 -19.84 -12.99 -28.33
C VAL A 724 -19.60 -14.39 -27.75
N ASP A 725 -19.51 -15.39 -28.61
CA ASP A 725 -19.19 -16.78 -28.24
C ASP A 725 -17.68 -16.93 -27.99
N ALA A 726 -17.23 -16.47 -26.81
CA ALA A 726 -15.82 -16.46 -26.42
C ALA A 726 -15.67 -16.65 -24.91
N CYS A 727 -15.01 -17.73 -24.49
CA CYS A 727 -14.75 -17.97 -23.09
C CYS A 727 -13.32 -17.53 -22.77
N PHE A 728 -13.14 -16.44 -22.02
CA PHE A 728 -11.84 -15.97 -21.58
C PHE A 728 -11.46 -16.57 -20.22
N ALA A 729 -10.17 -16.82 -20.02
CA ALA A 729 -9.68 -17.31 -18.75
C ALA A 729 -9.81 -16.24 -17.66
N PRO A 730 -10.30 -16.58 -16.44
CA PRO A 730 -10.48 -15.60 -15.36
C PRO A 730 -9.20 -14.81 -15.03
N PHE A 731 -8.03 -15.45 -15.05
CA PHE A 731 -6.75 -14.77 -14.76
C PHE A 731 -6.38 -13.69 -15.79
N PHE A 732 -6.87 -13.80 -17.02
CA PHE A 732 -6.73 -12.78 -18.04
C PHE A 732 -7.75 -11.66 -17.79
N LEU A 733 -9.02 -12.00 -17.51
CA LEU A 733 -10.05 -11.00 -17.25
C LEU A 733 -9.79 -10.17 -15.99
N THR A 734 -9.11 -10.73 -14.98
CA THR A 734 -8.63 -9.98 -13.81
C THR A 734 -7.85 -8.71 -14.19
N LYS A 735 -7.16 -8.71 -15.34
CA LYS A 735 -6.35 -7.56 -15.79
C LYS A 735 -7.20 -6.35 -16.19
N LEU A 736 -8.50 -6.52 -16.41
CA LEU A 736 -9.41 -5.41 -16.71
C LEU A 736 -9.62 -4.52 -15.47
N ASN A 737 -9.35 -5.04 -14.27
CA ASN A 737 -9.52 -4.32 -13.01
C ASN A 737 -8.18 -4.23 -12.26
N ARG A 738 -7.71 -3.00 -11.99
CA ARG A 738 -6.42 -2.77 -11.31
C ARG A 738 -6.44 -3.16 -9.82
N ASP A 739 -7.61 -3.22 -9.21
CA ASP A 739 -7.77 -3.56 -7.79
C ASP A 739 -7.78 -5.06 -7.55
N PHE A 740 -8.04 -5.85 -8.60
CA PHE A 740 -7.91 -7.30 -8.55
C PHE A 740 -6.52 -7.73 -8.99
N ARG A 741 -6.01 -8.77 -8.32
CA ARG A 741 -4.71 -9.36 -8.62
C ARG A 741 -4.84 -10.86 -8.69
N ASN A 742 -4.15 -11.44 -9.66
CA ASN A 742 -4.01 -12.88 -9.75
C ASN A 742 -3.27 -13.40 -8.51
N SER A 743 -3.85 -14.45 -7.93
CA SER A 743 -3.32 -15.24 -6.84
C SER A 743 -2.58 -16.47 -7.38
N PHE A 744 -1.84 -17.15 -6.51
CA PHE A 744 -1.18 -18.41 -6.86
C PHE A 744 -2.15 -19.46 -7.43
N ASP A 745 -3.39 -19.53 -6.94
CA ASP A 745 -4.39 -20.50 -7.41
C ASP A 745 -4.80 -20.29 -8.87
N ASP A 746 -4.70 -19.05 -9.36
CA ASP A 746 -5.04 -18.76 -10.75
C ASP A 746 -4.02 -19.42 -11.72
N LEU A 747 -2.84 -19.82 -11.22
CA LEU A 747 -1.88 -20.61 -11.99
C LEU A 747 -2.41 -22.01 -12.31
N ASN A 748 -3.25 -22.60 -11.46
CA ASN A 748 -3.84 -23.91 -11.75
C ASN A 748 -4.78 -23.86 -12.97
N SER A 749 -5.42 -22.72 -13.24
CA SER A 749 -6.21 -22.51 -14.47
C SER A 749 -5.33 -22.33 -15.70
N LEU A 750 -4.14 -21.75 -15.56
CA LEU A 750 -3.20 -21.56 -16.67
C LEU A 750 -2.41 -22.85 -16.99
N ASP A 751 -1.80 -23.46 -15.97
CA ASP A 751 -0.90 -24.62 -16.08
C ASP A 751 -1.01 -25.48 -14.79
N PRO A 752 -1.91 -26.49 -14.80
CA PRO A 752 -2.12 -27.38 -13.66
C PRO A 752 -0.86 -28.16 -13.25
N ASP A 753 -0.01 -28.53 -14.21
CA ASP A 753 1.19 -29.31 -13.97
C ASP A 753 2.26 -28.47 -13.26
N LEU A 754 2.48 -27.24 -13.73
CA LEU A 754 3.36 -26.28 -13.06
C LEU A 754 2.85 -25.96 -11.66
N TYR A 755 1.54 -25.72 -11.50
CA TYR A 755 0.94 -25.50 -10.19
C TYR A 755 1.23 -26.67 -9.24
N ALA A 756 0.94 -27.91 -9.66
CA ALA A 756 1.20 -29.10 -8.86
C ALA A 756 2.69 -29.25 -8.50
N ASN A 757 3.60 -28.93 -9.41
CA ASN A 757 5.04 -28.97 -9.15
C ASN A 757 5.50 -27.89 -8.16
N LEU A 758 4.98 -26.67 -8.24
CA LEU A 758 5.26 -25.61 -7.27
C LEU A 758 4.71 -25.94 -5.88
N VAL A 759 3.52 -26.55 -5.79
CA VAL A 759 2.96 -27.03 -4.52
C VAL A 759 3.87 -28.08 -3.87
N LYS A 760 4.47 -29.01 -4.64
CA LYS A 760 5.41 -30.01 -4.09
C LYS A 760 6.64 -29.36 -3.43
N LEU A 761 7.11 -28.20 -3.90
CA LEU A 761 8.23 -27.50 -3.28
C LEU A 761 7.93 -27.10 -1.82
N LEU A 762 6.66 -26.94 -1.46
CA LEU A 762 6.23 -26.59 -0.10
C LEU A 762 6.44 -27.72 0.91
N SER A 763 6.45 -28.98 0.49
CA SER A 763 6.65 -30.14 1.37
C SER A 763 8.07 -30.69 1.35
N MET A 764 8.93 -30.25 0.43
CA MET A 764 10.31 -30.75 0.30
C MET A 764 11.24 -30.29 1.43
N SER A 765 12.22 -31.15 1.77
CA SER A 765 13.33 -30.84 2.66
C SER A 765 14.37 -29.90 2.01
N GLU A 766 15.30 -29.37 2.82
CA GLU A 766 16.37 -28.52 2.30
C GLU A 766 17.34 -29.31 1.39
N GLU A 767 17.58 -30.59 1.67
CA GLU A 767 18.40 -31.45 0.80
C GLU A 767 17.69 -31.77 -0.52
N GLU A 768 16.39 -32.06 -0.47
CA GLU A 768 15.58 -32.31 -1.66
C GLU A 768 15.51 -31.08 -2.57
N LEU A 769 15.31 -29.89 -1.99
CA LEU A 769 15.31 -28.63 -2.75
C LEU A 769 16.68 -28.33 -3.37
N ALA A 770 17.77 -28.53 -2.60
CA ALA A 770 19.12 -28.33 -3.10
C ALA A 770 19.44 -29.28 -4.27
N ALA A 771 18.93 -30.51 -4.25
CA ALA A 771 19.11 -31.50 -5.31
C ALA A 771 18.45 -31.10 -6.64
N LEU A 772 17.41 -30.26 -6.62
CA LEU A 772 16.78 -29.73 -7.84
C LEU A 772 17.60 -28.62 -8.51
N ALA A 773 18.59 -28.05 -7.81
CA ALA A 773 19.44 -26.95 -8.30
C ALA A 773 18.65 -25.76 -8.90
N LEU A 774 17.47 -25.46 -8.34
CA LEU A 774 16.62 -24.37 -8.79
C LEU A 774 17.26 -23.01 -8.43
N THR A 775 17.14 -22.06 -9.35
CA THR A 775 17.52 -20.66 -9.16
C THR A 775 16.32 -19.75 -9.41
N PHE A 776 16.40 -18.47 -9.03
CA PHE A 776 15.34 -17.48 -9.34
C PHE A 776 15.41 -17.03 -10.81
N SER A 777 15.46 -17.97 -11.74
CA SER A 777 15.44 -17.73 -13.18
C SER A 777 14.62 -18.78 -13.90
N VAL A 778 14.14 -18.47 -15.09
CA VAL A 778 13.44 -19.41 -15.97
C VAL A 778 14.06 -19.37 -17.37
N ASP A 779 14.16 -20.53 -18.01
CA ASP A 779 14.64 -20.62 -19.38
C ASP A 779 13.44 -20.67 -20.34
N GLU A 780 13.32 -19.65 -21.19
CA GLU A 780 12.29 -19.58 -22.22
C GLU A 780 12.88 -19.85 -23.60
N ARG A 781 12.13 -20.60 -24.41
CA ARG A 781 12.52 -20.89 -25.79
C ARG A 781 11.89 -19.86 -26.72
N VAL A 782 12.71 -18.96 -27.27
CA VAL A 782 12.26 -17.88 -28.15
C VAL A 782 12.75 -18.17 -29.57
N GLY A 783 11.87 -18.76 -30.39
CA GLY A 783 12.24 -19.29 -31.70
C GLY A 783 13.29 -20.40 -31.56
N ASN A 784 14.47 -20.19 -32.15
CA ASN A 784 15.57 -21.17 -32.11
C ASN A 784 16.56 -20.94 -30.96
N LYS A 785 16.32 -19.97 -30.06
CA LYS A 785 17.23 -19.62 -28.96
C LYS A 785 16.60 -19.93 -27.60
N SER A 786 17.41 -20.41 -26.66
CA SER A 786 17.04 -20.49 -25.24
C SER A 786 17.55 -19.23 -24.53
N ILE A 787 16.69 -18.55 -23.80
CA ILE A 787 17.02 -17.31 -23.09
C ILE A 787 16.67 -17.50 -21.61
N THR A 788 17.66 -17.29 -20.74
CA THR A 788 17.46 -17.31 -19.29
C THR A 788 16.97 -15.94 -18.82
N ILE A 789 15.82 -15.93 -18.15
CA ILE A 789 15.15 -14.74 -17.64
C ILE A 789 15.22 -14.77 -16.12
N ASN A 790 15.84 -13.74 -15.53
CA ASN A 790 15.92 -13.62 -14.08
C ASN A 790 14.57 -13.13 -13.52
N LEU A 791 13.97 -13.88 -12.59
CA LEU A 791 12.70 -13.53 -11.94
C LEU A 791 12.86 -12.37 -10.94
N ILE A 792 14.04 -12.29 -10.32
CA ILE A 792 14.50 -11.19 -9.45
C ILE A 792 15.85 -10.67 -9.95
N PRO A 793 16.33 -9.49 -9.52
CA PRO A 793 17.67 -9.02 -9.86
C PRO A 793 18.75 -10.06 -9.51
N ASN A 794 19.60 -10.41 -10.48
CA ASN A 794 20.61 -11.46 -10.39
C ASN A 794 20.08 -12.86 -9.99
N GLY A 795 18.83 -13.17 -10.30
CA GLY A 795 18.15 -14.39 -9.84
C GLY A 795 18.81 -15.72 -10.23
N SER A 796 19.53 -15.76 -11.36
CA SER A 796 20.36 -16.91 -11.77
C SER A 796 21.49 -17.25 -10.80
N MET A 797 21.90 -16.30 -9.94
CA MET A 797 22.91 -16.53 -8.89
C MET A 797 22.29 -16.86 -7.53
N VAL A 798 20.95 -16.84 -7.42
CA VAL A 798 20.24 -17.03 -6.15
C VAL A 798 19.59 -18.42 -6.16
N PRO A 799 20.09 -19.39 -5.36
CA PRO A 799 19.48 -20.71 -5.25
C PRO A 799 18.17 -20.66 -4.47
N VAL A 800 17.26 -21.56 -4.81
CA VAL A 800 16.02 -21.77 -4.06
C VAL A 800 16.30 -22.63 -2.83
N THR A 801 15.88 -22.15 -1.67
CA THR A 801 16.05 -22.78 -0.36
C THR A 801 14.72 -22.86 0.38
N THR A 802 14.66 -23.62 1.47
CA THR A 802 13.45 -23.72 2.31
C THR A 802 12.97 -22.35 2.83
N SER A 803 13.91 -21.42 3.08
CA SER A 803 13.59 -20.07 3.58
C SER A 803 13.06 -19.12 2.49
N ASN A 804 13.39 -19.34 1.22
CA ASN A 804 13.01 -18.43 0.13
C ASN A 804 12.04 -19.06 -0.90
N ARG A 805 11.69 -20.34 -0.78
CA ARG A 805 10.81 -21.06 -1.71
C ARG A 805 9.45 -20.39 -1.95
N LEU A 806 8.84 -19.81 -0.91
CA LEU A 806 7.56 -19.09 -1.05
C LEU A 806 7.71 -17.87 -1.97
N LYS A 807 8.85 -17.17 -1.88
CA LYS A 807 9.18 -16.06 -2.77
C LYS A 807 9.40 -16.56 -4.20
N PHE A 808 10.10 -17.69 -4.37
CA PHE A 808 10.29 -18.29 -5.70
C PHE A 808 8.95 -18.65 -6.36
N ILE A 809 8.06 -19.33 -5.62
CA ILE A 809 6.72 -19.70 -6.09
C ILE A 809 5.93 -18.44 -6.49
N HIS A 810 5.95 -17.40 -5.65
CA HIS A 810 5.31 -16.12 -5.95
C HIS A 810 5.85 -15.48 -7.24
N GLU A 811 7.17 -15.33 -7.37
CA GLU A 811 7.79 -14.69 -8.54
C GLU A 811 7.58 -15.49 -9.82
N MET A 812 7.59 -16.83 -9.74
CA MET A 812 7.29 -17.70 -10.88
C MET A 812 5.83 -17.54 -11.33
N SER A 813 4.91 -17.50 -10.37
CA SER A 813 3.48 -17.35 -10.65
C SER A 813 3.17 -15.98 -11.24
N ASP A 814 3.73 -14.92 -10.67
CA ASP A 814 3.62 -13.55 -11.20
C ASP A 814 4.23 -13.44 -12.60
N TYR A 815 5.36 -14.11 -12.84
CA TYR A 815 5.96 -14.14 -14.16
C TYR A 815 5.02 -14.76 -15.21
N LYS A 816 4.49 -15.96 -14.95
CA LYS A 816 3.60 -16.66 -15.89
C LYS A 816 2.24 -15.98 -16.07
N LEU A 817 1.60 -15.57 -14.97
CA LEU A 817 0.25 -14.99 -15.00
C LEU A 817 0.24 -13.51 -15.41
N ASN A 818 1.30 -12.75 -15.13
CA ASN A 818 1.30 -11.30 -15.31
C ASN A 818 2.37 -10.82 -16.29
N LYS A 819 3.66 -11.10 -16.04
CA LYS A 819 4.76 -10.49 -16.81
C LYS A 819 4.80 -10.96 -18.26
N VAL A 820 4.68 -12.27 -18.49
CA VAL A 820 4.79 -12.89 -19.81
C VAL A 820 3.70 -12.42 -20.76
N ILE A 821 2.47 -12.29 -20.25
CA ILE A 821 1.32 -11.90 -21.06
C ILE A 821 1.04 -10.40 -21.10
N ASN A 822 1.86 -9.60 -20.43
CA ASN A 822 1.61 -8.17 -20.20
C ASN A 822 1.50 -7.35 -21.49
N THR A 823 2.43 -7.54 -22.44
CA THR A 823 2.51 -6.71 -23.65
C THR A 823 1.25 -6.81 -24.49
N GLN A 824 0.85 -8.03 -24.84
CA GLN A 824 -0.34 -8.33 -25.62
C GLN A 824 -1.64 -8.11 -24.84
N SER A 825 -1.65 -8.36 -23.53
CA SER A 825 -2.80 -8.01 -22.69
C SER A 825 -3.03 -6.49 -22.71
N ASN A 826 -1.97 -5.69 -22.55
CA ASN A 826 -2.08 -4.24 -22.61
C ASN A 826 -2.51 -3.76 -24.00
N SER A 827 -1.99 -4.35 -25.08
CA SER A 827 -2.47 -4.03 -26.44
C SER A 827 -3.98 -4.25 -26.57
N PHE A 828 -4.48 -5.41 -26.14
CA PHE A 828 -5.92 -5.71 -26.14
C PHE A 828 -6.71 -4.72 -25.28
N LEU A 829 -6.28 -4.48 -24.04
CA LEU A 829 -6.96 -3.59 -23.10
C LEU A 829 -6.98 -2.14 -23.62
N THR A 830 -5.90 -1.65 -24.21
CA THR A 830 -5.88 -0.32 -24.84
C THR A 830 -6.97 -0.18 -25.90
N GLY A 831 -7.11 -1.18 -26.77
CA GLY A 831 -8.17 -1.14 -27.80
C GLY A 831 -9.57 -1.25 -27.21
N LEU A 832 -9.75 -2.09 -26.19
CA LEU A 832 -11.01 -2.19 -25.45
C LEU A 832 -11.40 -0.84 -24.83
N TYR A 833 -10.44 -0.17 -24.18
CA TYR A 833 -10.65 1.09 -23.47
C TYR A 833 -10.85 2.30 -24.39
N GLU A 834 -10.49 2.21 -25.67
CA GLU A 834 -10.86 3.22 -26.67
C GLU A 834 -12.37 3.26 -26.94
N ILE A 835 -13.08 2.14 -26.70
CA ILE A 835 -14.52 2.01 -26.98
C ILE A 835 -15.35 2.07 -25.70
N VAL A 836 -14.91 1.41 -24.62
CA VAL A 836 -15.64 1.36 -23.35
C VAL A 836 -14.73 1.85 -22.23
N SER A 837 -15.19 2.81 -21.42
CA SER A 837 -14.39 3.34 -20.30
C SER A 837 -13.91 2.23 -19.37
N LYS A 838 -12.64 2.32 -18.97
CA LYS A 838 -12.01 1.40 -18.03
C LYS A 838 -12.76 1.33 -16.69
N ASP A 839 -13.24 2.46 -16.20
CA ASP A 839 -13.92 2.53 -14.90
C ASP A 839 -15.31 1.90 -14.94
N TRP A 840 -15.96 1.86 -16.12
CA TRP A 840 -17.24 1.16 -16.31
C TRP A 840 -17.05 -0.36 -16.21
N LEU A 841 -15.95 -0.88 -16.76
CA LEU A 841 -15.63 -2.30 -16.71
C LEU A 841 -15.06 -2.72 -15.34
N ALA A 842 -14.40 -1.81 -14.62
CA ALA A 842 -13.86 -2.07 -13.29
C ALA A 842 -14.94 -2.33 -12.22
N MET A 843 -16.21 -2.08 -12.52
CA MET A 843 -17.33 -2.57 -11.73
C MET A 843 -17.34 -4.11 -11.65
N PHE A 844 -16.92 -4.74 -12.74
CA PHE A 844 -16.83 -6.16 -13.09
C PHE A 844 -15.85 -7.00 -12.26
N ASN A 845 -16.25 -8.08 -11.59
CA ASN A 845 -15.28 -9.15 -11.27
C ASN A 845 -15.00 -10.01 -12.54
N PRO A 846 -13.94 -10.86 -12.56
CA PRO A 846 -13.58 -11.62 -13.76
C PRO A 846 -14.70 -12.52 -14.31
N TYR A 847 -15.45 -13.19 -13.43
CA TYR A 847 -16.55 -14.07 -13.82
C TYR A 847 -17.76 -13.28 -14.32
N GLU A 848 -18.05 -12.14 -13.69
CA GLU A 848 -19.10 -11.22 -14.12
C GLU A 848 -18.77 -10.55 -15.46
N LEU A 849 -17.50 -10.24 -15.73
CA LEU A 849 -17.03 -9.75 -17.03
C LEU A 849 -17.21 -10.81 -18.12
N GLN A 850 -16.92 -12.07 -17.82
CA GLN A 850 -17.18 -13.18 -18.73
C GLN A 850 -18.67 -13.29 -19.07
N ILE A 851 -19.53 -13.12 -18.07
CA ILE A 851 -20.99 -13.09 -18.27
C ILE A 851 -21.38 -11.86 -19.10
N LEU A 852 -20.78 -10.69 -18.85
CA LEU A 852 -21.04 -9.46 -19.60
C LEU A 852 -20.71 -9.60 -21.11
N ILE A 853 -19.62 -10.29 -21.44
CA ILE A 853 -19.14 -10.49 -22.82
C ILE A 853 -19.97 -11.54 -23.57
N SER A 854 -20.25 -12.67 -22.91
CA SER A 854 -20.80 -13.85 -23.60
C SER A 854 -22.23 -14.20 -23.22
N GLY A 855 -22.78 -13.60 -22.18
CA GLY A 855 -24.09 -13.94 -21.63
C GLY A 855 -24.03 -14.99 -20.51
N GLU A 856 -25.19 -15.26 -19.94
CA GLU A 856 -25.40 -16.20 -18.83
C GLU A 856 -25.55 -17.64 -19.36
N THR A 857 -24.94 -18.60 -18.65
CA THR A 857 -24.93 -20.01 -19.06
C THR A 857 -26.29 -20.68 -18.87
N ASP A 858 -27.05 -20.29 -17.85
CA ASP A 858 -28.33 -20.90 -17.51
C ASP A 858 -29.47 -20.25 -18.28
N ILE A 859 -30.09 -20.99 -19.21
CA ILE A 859 -31.19 -20.50 -20.02
C ILE A 859 -32.51 -20.66 -19.27
N ASN A 860 -33.09 -19.54 -18.86
CA ASN A 860 -34.44 -19.49 -18.31
C ASN A 860 -35.49 -19.62 -19.44
N ILE A 861 -36.07 -20.83 -19.57
CA ILE A 861 -37.09 -21.11 -20.60
C ILE A 861 -38.34 -20.27 -20.41
N THR A 862 -38.76 -20.03 -19.16
CA THR A 862 -39.95 -19.22 -18.89
C THR A 862 -39.75 -17.79 -19.40
N ASP A 863 -38.56 -17.22 -19.18
CA ASP A 863 -38.22 -15.89 -19.69
C ASP A 863 -38.12 -15.86 -21.23
N LEU A 864 -37.45 -16.85 -21.83
CA LEU A 864 -37.35 -17.00 -23.28
C LEU A 864 -38.74 -17.08 -23.95
N LYS A 865 -39.63 -17.91 -23.40
CA LYS A 865 -41.00 -18.09 -23.89
C LYS A 865 -41.83 -16.81 -23.76
N THR A 866 -41.72 -16.11 -22.63
CA THR A 866 -42.46 -14.87 -22.36
C THR A 866 -42.10 -13.74 -23.33
N HIS A 867 -40.86 -13.72 -23.80
CA HIS A 867 -40.34 -12.66 -24.68
C HIS A 867 -40.13 -13.11 -26.14
N THR A 868 -40.74 -14.23 -26.54
CA THR A 868 -40.71 -14.71 -27.93
C THR A 868 -41.81 -14.05 -28.77
N VAL A 869 -41.46 -13.55 -29.95
CA VAL A 869 -42.40 -12.97 -30.92
C VAL A 869 -42.75 -14.01 -31.99
N TYR A 870 -44.04 -14.24 -32.21
CA TYR A 870 -44.51 -15.22 -33.20
C TYR A 870 -44.93 -14.55 -34.51
N GLY A 871 -44.46 -15.08 -35.64
CA GLY A 871 -44.83 -14.66 -36.99
C GLY A 871 -45.51 -15.79 -37.76
N GLY A 872 -46.75 -15.62 -38.20
CA GLY A 872 -47.47 -16.69 -38.91
C GLY A 872 -47.79 -17.93 -38.06
N PHE A 873 -47.61 -17.83 -36.75
CA PHE A 873 -48.06 -18.76 -35.71
C PHE A 873 -48.74 -17.98 -34.58
N SER A 874 -49.63 -18.65 -33.83
CA SER A 874 -50.16 -18.20 -32.54
C SER A 874 -49.55 -19.00 -31.40
N GLU A 875 -49.54 -18.45 -30.18
CA GLU A 875 -49.09 -19.17 -28.98
C GLU A 875 -49.86 -20.48 -28.72
N GLN A 876 -51.12 -20.54 -29.17
CA GLN A 876 -52.00 -21.69 -28.99
C GLN A 876 -51.84 -22.75 -30.10
N ASP A 877 -51.05 -22.46 -31.15
CA ASP A 877 -50.85 -23.42 -32.24
C ASP A 877 -50.16 -24.68 -31.72
N LYS A 878 -50.61 -25.84 -32.20
CA LYS A 878 -50.06 -27.14 -31.78
C LYS A 878 -48.54 -27.21 -31.91
N THR A 879 -48.00 -26.73 -33.03
CA THR A 879 -46.55 -26.71 -33.28
C THR A 879 -45.78 -25.88 -32.27
N ILE A 880 -46.34 -24.74 -31.82
CA ILE A 880 -45.70 -23.87 -30.81
C ILE A 880 -45.80 -24.48 -29.42
N THR A 881 -46.94 -25.08 -29.08
CA THR A 881 -47.12 -25.80 -27.82
C THR A 881 -46.15 -26.98 -27.73
N ASP A 882 -46.12 -27.83 -28.77
CA ASP A 882 -45.21 -28.98 -28.89
C ASP A 882 -43.74 -28.52 -28.87
N PHE A 883 -43.41 -27.39 -29.49
CA PHE A 883 -42.06 -26.81 -29.46
C PHE A 883 -41.62 -26.52 -28.02
N TRP A 884 -42.41 -25.78 -27.23
CA TRP A 884 -42.02 -25.44 -25.86
C TRP A 884 -41.93 -26.66 -24.94
N GLU A 885 -42.84 -27.64 -25.09
CA GLU A 885 -42.72 -28.91 -24.36
C GLU A 885 -41.40 -29.63 -24.70
N VAL A 886 -41.01 -29.68 -25.97
CA VAL A 886 -39.73 -30.27 -26.38
C VAL A 886 -38.55 -29.50 -25.80
N VAL A 887 -38.59 -28.17 -25.76
CA VAL A 887 -37.54 -27.32 -25.17
C VAL A 887 -37.43 -27.51 -23.66
N GLU A 888 -38.54 -27.70 -22.94
CA GLU A 888 -38.56 -28.03 -21.51
C GLU A 888 -37.91 -29.40 -21.23
N GLU A 889 -38.09 -30.37 -22.14
CA GLU A 889 -37.47 -31.70 -22.10
C GLU A 889 -36.00 -31.75 -22.57
N MET A 890 -35.44 -30.65 -23.08
CA MET A 890 -34.04 -30.60 -23.52
C MET A 890 -33.07 -30.60 -22.34
N THR A 891 -31.87 -31.14 -22.56
CA THR A 891 -30.74 -30.91 -21.64
C THR A 891 -30.28 -29.45 -21.68
N ASN A 892 -29.52 -28.98 -20.68
CA ASN A 892 -28.99 -27.61 -20.72
C ASN A 892 -28.08 -27.37 -21.93
N GLU A 893 -27.29 -28.36 -22.33
CA GLU A 893 -26.47 -28.31 -23.56
C GLU A 893 -27.33 -28.15 -24.82
N GLU A 894 -28.42 -28.90 -24.94
CA GLU A 894 -29.35 -28.80 -26.07
C GLU A 894 -30.09 -27.44 -26.10
N LYS A 895 -30.44 -26.88 -24.93
CA LYS A 895 -30.99 -25.52 -24.84
C LYS A 895 -29.98 -24.48 -25.31
N SER A 896 -28.72 -24.59 -24.90
CA SER A 896 -27.63 -23.73 -25.37
C SER A 896 -27.44 -23.83 -26.88
N LEU A 897 -27.49 -25.04 -27.45
CA LEU A 897 -27.44 -25.23 -28.90
C LEU A 897 -28.62 -24.61 -29.63
N LEU A 898 -29.84 -24.69 -29.07
CA LEU A 898 -31.03 -24.04 -29.64
C LEU A 898 -30.89 -22.52 -29.66
N VAL A 899 -30.44 -21.92 -28.54
CA VAL A 899 -30.21 -20.48 -28.46
C VAL A 899 -29.09 -20.10 -29.43
N LYS A 900 -27.98 -20.83 -29.49
CA LYS A 900 -26.89 -20.62 -30.46
C LYS A 900 -27.40 -20.69 -31.90
N PHE A 901 -28.23 -21.67 -32.21
CA PHE A 901 -28.80 -21.85 -33.54
C PHE A 901 -29.61 -20.64 -33.98
N ALA A 902 -30.36 -20.02 -33.07
CA ALA A 902 -31.20 -18.87 -33.38
C ALA A 902 -30.49 -17.51 -33.21
N THR A 903 -29.47 -17.39 -32.35
CA THR A 903 -28.87 -16.10 -31.96
C THR A 903 -27.36 -15.98 -32.25
N SER A 904 -26.72 -17.05 -32.71
CA SER A 904 -25.25 -17.24 -32.84
C SER A 904 -24.47 -17.33 -31.52
N VAL A 905 -25.14 -17.25 -30.36
CA VAL A 905 -24.48 -17.32 -29.04
C VAL A 905 -25.19 -18.36 -28.17
N PRO A 906 -24.46 -19.27 -27.50
CA PRO A 906 -25.07 -20.37 -26.74
C PRO A 906 -25.64 -19.97 -25.36
N ARG A 907 -25.74 -18.67 -25.07
CA ARG A 907 -25.99 -18.12 -23.73
C ARG A 907 -27.11 -17.08 -23.75
N ALA A 908 -27.78 -16.93 -22.61
CA ALA A 908 -28.87 -15.97 -22.45
C ALA A 908 -28.34 -14.53 -22.26
N PRO A 909 -29.09 -13.50 -22.68
CA PRO A 909 -28.73 -12.12 -22.37
C PRO A 909 -28.88 -11.79 -20.89
N LEU A 910 -28.07 -10.86 -20.42
CA LEU A 910 -27.92 -10.49 -19.00
C LEU A 910 -29.18 -9.98 -18.31
N LEU A 911 -30.03 -9.27 -19.05
CA LEU A 911 -31.29 -8.71 -18.54
C LEU A 911 -32.49 -9.54 -19.05
N GLY A 912 -32.24 -10.82 -19.32
CA GLY A 912 -33.19 -11.74 -19.91
C GLY A 912 -33.40 -11.54 -21.42
N PHE A 913 -34.21 -12.41 -22.01
CA PHE A 913 -34.52 -12.43 -23.44
C PHE A 913 -35.30 -11.19 -23.91
N LYS A 914 -35.89 -10.41 -22.98
CA LYS A 914 -36.46 -9.09 -23.26
C LYS A 914 -35.43 -8.11 -23.83
N ALA A 915 -34.18 -8.24 -23.43
CA ALA A 915 -33.11 -7.33 -23.82
C ALA A 915 -32.51 -7.65 -25.21
N LEU A 916 -32.93 -8.76 -25.86
CA LEU A 916 -32.55 -9.02 -27.24
C LEU A 916 -33.14 -7.96 -28.17
N ASN A 917 -32.28 -7.37 -28.99
CA ASN A 917 -32.68 -6.46 -30.04
C ASN A 917 -32.05 -6.89 -31.38
N PRO A 918 -32.83 -7.37 -32.36
CA PRO A 918 -34.28 -7.64 -32.30
C PRO A 918 -34.63 -8.79 -31.34
N GLN A 919 -35.89 -8.85 -30.88
CA GLN A 919 -36.38 -9.89 -29.97
C GLN A 919 -36.30 -11.29 -30.60
N PHE A 920 -36.26 -12.33 -29.76
CA PHE A 920 -36.29 -13.71 -30.23
C PHE A 920 -37.60 -13.97 -30.99
N GLY A 921 -37.50 -14.39 -32.25
CA GLY A 921 -38.65 -14.62 -33.11
C GLY A 921 -38.81 -16.09 -33.47
N ILE A 922 -40.05 -16.58 -33.53
CA ILE A 922 -40.39 -17.84 -34.18
C ILE A 922 -41.36 -17.53 -35.31
N THR A 923 -40.95 -17.78 -36.54
CA THR A 923 -41.82 -17.62 -37.71
C THR A 923 -42.13 -18.94 -38.39
N ASN A 924 -43.33 -19.03 -38.94
CA ASN A 924 -43.70 -20.12 -39.82
C ASN A 924 -42.86 -20.04 -41.10
N ALA A 925 -42.09 -21.10 -41.36
CA ALA A 925 -41.19 -21.17 -42.51
C ALA A 925 -41.93 -21.18 -43.88
N GLY A 926 -43.26 -21.29 -43.88
CA GLY A 926 -44.08 -21.23 -45.08
C GLY A 926 -43.99 -22.51 -45.92
N GLY A 927 -45.13 -23.20 -46.08
CA GLY A 927 -45.22 -24.35 -46.96
C GLY A 927 -46.60 -24.98 -46.94
N LEU A 928 -47.15 -25.24 -48.13
CA LEU A 928 -48.23 -26.22 -48.31
C LEU A 928 -47.83 -27.55 -47.65
N LYS A 929 -48.81 -28.44 -47.39
CA LYS A 929 -48.67 -29.74 -46.71
C LYS A 929 -47.47 -30.62 -47.14
N GLU A 930 -46.82 -30.33 -48.27
CA GLU A 930 -45.66 -31.01 -48.84
C GLU A 930 -44.29 -30.67 -48.18
N HIS A 931 -44.19 -29.63 -47.33
CA HIS A 931 -42.92 -29.23 -46.69
C HIS A 931 -42.77 -29.66 -45.21
N SER A 932 -43.57 -30.63 -44.73
CA SER A 932 -43.50 -31.08 -43.33
C SER A 932 -42.22 -31.87 -42.96
N ASP A 933 -41.35 -32.15 -43.93
CA ASP A 933 -40.07 -32.87 -43.75
C ASP A 933 -38.82 -31.98 -43.80
N SER A 934 -38.96 -30.70 -44.17
CA SER A 934 -37.88 -29.72 -44.18
C SER A 934 -37.31 -29.53 -42.78
N LEU A 935 -36.03 -29.18 -42.64
CA LEU A 935 -35.43 -28.85 -41.35
C LEU A 935 -35.80 -27.43 -40.90
N PRO A 936 -35.86 -27.15 -39.59
CA PRO A 936 -35.87 -25.77 -39.11
C PRO A 936 -34.61 -25.04 -39.60
N THR A 937 -34.75 -23.77 -39.96
CA THR A 937 -33.62 -22.89 -40.32
C THR A 937 -33.62 -21.67 -39.42
N ALA A 938 -32.52 -20.93 -39.37
CA ALA A 938 -32.41 -19.74 -38.54
C ALA A 938 -31.93 -18.54 -39.35
N SER A 939 -32.22 -17.34 -38.86
CA SER A 939 -31.62 -16.10 -39.33
C SER A 939 -31.06 -15.39 -38.10
N THR A 940 -29.84 -15.80 -37.73
CA THR A 940 -29.18 -15.39 -36.48
C THR A 940 -28.90 -13.90 -36.40
N CYS A 941 -28.81 -13.24 -37.56
CA CYS A 941 -28.69 -11.80 -37.72
C CYS A 941 -29.89 -11.02 -37.14
N VAL A 942 -31.06 -11.66 -37.04
CA VAL A 942 -32.30 -11.07 -36.49
C VAL A 942 -32.94 -11.94 -35.41
N ASN A 943 -32.17 -12.84 -34.78
CA ASN A 943 -32.62 -13.73 -33.70
C ASN A 943 -33.89 -14.54 -34.03
N LEU A 944 -34.03 -14.99 -35.29
CA LEU A 944 -35.26 -15.58 -35.82
C LEU A 944 -35.11 -17.07 -36.13
N LEU A 945 -35.94 -17.90 -35.49
CA LEU A 945 -36.13 -19.32 -35.81
C LEU A 945 -37.26 -19.48 -36.85
N LYS A 946 -36.95 -20.08 -37.99
CA LYS A 946 -37.92 -20.43 -39.03
C LYS A 946 -38.33 -21.88 -38.84
N LEU A 947 -39.52 -22.08 -38.28
CA LEU A 947 -40.03 -23.38 -37.88
C LEU A 947 -41.10 -23.86 -38.88
N PRO A 948 -40.92 -25.02 -39.54
CA PRO A 948 -42.00 -25.68 -40.29
C PRO A 948 -43.18 -26.05 -39.38
N ASN A 949 -44.39 -26.09 -39.93
CA ASN A 949 -45.61 -26.38 -39.18
C ASN A 949 -45.76 -27.89 -38.85
N TYR A 950 -44.92 -28.42 -37.96
CA TYR A 950 -44.95 -29.83 -37.55
C TYR A 950 -46.17 -30.14 -36.68
N GLN A 951 -47.06 -30.99 -37.18
CA GLN A 951 -48.25 -31.44 -36.43
C GLN A 951 -47.98 -32.65 -35.51
N ASN A 952 -46.73 -33.08 -35.39
CA ASN A 952 -46.30 -34.22 -34.59
C ASN A 952 -45.06 -33.85 -33.75
N LYS A 953 -45.18 -33.95 -32.42
CA LYS A 953 -44.15 -33.62 -31.44
C LYS A 953 -42.85 -34.42 -31.61
N GLU A 954 -42.94 -35.72 -31.87
CA GLU A 954 -41.75 -36.57 -32.06
C GLU A 954 -40.96 -36.15 -33.31
N LYS A 955 -41.68 -35.84 -34.40
CA LYS A 955 -41.08 -35.35 -35.65
C LYS A 955 -40.43 -33.98 -35.43
N LEU A 956 -41.10 -33.07 -34.72
CA LEU A 956 -40.56 -31.77 -34.35
C LEU A 956 -39.27 -31.94 -33.56
N ARG A 957 -39.28 -32.76 -32.50
CA ARG A 957 -38.11 -33.02 -31.66
C ARG A 957 -36.93 -33.57 -32.47
N GLN A 958 -37.17 -34.58 -33.31
CA GLN A 958 -36.13 -35.20 -34.11
C GLN A 958 -35.49 -34.19 -35.08
N LYS A 959 -36.31 -33.42 -35.81
CA LYS A 959 -35.84 -32.46 -36.82
C LYS A 959 -35.17 -31.24 -36.17
N LEU A 960 -35.69 -30.76 -35.05
CA LEU A 960 -35.11 -29.66 -34.29
C LEU A 960 -33.74 -30.05 -33.71
N LEU A 961 -33.65 -31.19 -33.00
CA LEU A 961 -32.39 -31.67 -32.44
C LEU A 961 -31.35 -31.96 -33.54
N TYR A 962 -31.78 -32.46 -34.70
CA TYR A 962 -30.89 -32.65 -35.84
C TYR A 962 -30.34 -31.30 -36.35
N ALA A 963 -31.21 -30.32 -36.57
CA ALA A 963 -30.79 -29.01 -37.10
C ALA A 963 -29.84 -28.26 -36.16
N ILE A 964 -30.13 -28.23 -34.85
CA ILE A 964 -29.27 -27.53 -33.88
C ILE A 964 -27.92 -28.23 -33.66
N LYS A 965 -27.86 -29.57 -33.77
CA LYS A 965 -26.61 -30.35 -33.63
C LYS A 965 -25.75 -30.34 -34.89
N ALA A 966 -26.36 -30.17 -36.06
CA ALA A 966 -25.67 -30.11 -37.34
C ALA A 966 -25.01 -28.76 -37.64
N GLU A 967 -25.18 -27.74 -36.77
CA GLU A 967 -24.71 -26.35 -36.98
C GLU A 967 -25.00 -25.82 -38.39
N ALA A 968 -26.14 -26.20 -38.99
CA ALA A 968 -26.51 -25.83 -40.35
C ALA A 968 -26.88 -24.35 -40.44
N GLY A 969 -25.86 -23.49 -40.48
CA GLY A 969 -26.00 -22.04 -40.40
C GLY A 969 -26.51 -21.39 -41.69
N PHE A 970 -26.02 -21.78 -42.87
CA PHE A 970 -26.38 -21.09 -44.13
C PHE A 970 -26.33 -21.96 -45.42
N ASP A 971 -25.83 -23.20 -45.37
CA ASP A 971 -25.48 -23.97 -46.59
C ASP A 971 -26.44 -25.11 -46.99
N LEU A 972 -27.66 -25.15 -46.47
CA LEU A 972 -28.67 -26.15 -46.88
C LEU A 972 -29.91 -25.48 -47.47
N ASN A 973 -29.73 -24.86 -48.63
CA ASN A 973 -30.79 -24.64 -49.61
C ASN A 973 -30.41 -25.29 -50.93
#